data_AF-A0A3S5EMD2-F1
#
_entry.id   AF-A0A3S5EMD2-F1
#
_cell.length_a   1.000
_cell.length_b   1.000
_cell.length_c   1.000
_cell.angle_alpha   90.00
_cell.angle_beta   90.00
_cell.angle_gamma   90.00
#
_symmetry.space_group_name_H-M   'P 1'
#
loop_
_entity.id
_entity.type
_entity.pdbx_description
1 polymer ?
#
loop_
_entity_poly.entity_id
_entity_poly.type
_entity_poly.pdbx_seq_one_letter_code
_entity_poly.pdbx_strand_id
1 'polypeptide(L)'
;MLLSPLSSTSSAGAQRPAGARLRRSRAVRAPLPAAVVLLAALGACAIVLPLVGMGTRVAWPQLPQLLASPSAQQALWLSVRTCLAATVISVALGVPLALLLARSWPGVRIARILAVLPMTMPPVVAGIALLATLGRRGLLGAHLDAWGMTIAFSTTAVIVAQVFVAMPYLVVTLEAALRSRDTRSEDIARTLGAGPWRVLLRITLPLVAPALARGTALALGRALGEFGATIAFAGSRQGVTRTMPLAIYLERESDTPTALALAVVLIGLSFLVVGATTVRWDRLVATPRADGAAGPPAPGAPEPDPDPVGPMDHPESQRGPAAAGRGRDLEVSFSNRERGIAIDLTVAAGCTTALIGPNGSGKSTVCAVVAGLLDAAGGSVRLGGRVLDGPGAFVPAGRRDVALLAQSPGVFTHMSVLENVAFGPRCQGLGRARARRRARAELEAVGAGHLAERPGSELSGGQAARVALARALATGPAALVLDEPMAALDVGARQEVRALIARRARDRGLTAVLVTHDVLDVAALADDIVVLEHGRVVERGPAAHVLTAPATDFTARLTGTTVLSGRLAGSRQAPALELAPGMLLHGRPQDEEQTAEMEAGGPGVALVPPDAVALYHRPPTGSPRNVLAVKVRGIERAGALVGVELALGEQSLRATITAAAVADLGVRAGQQLWAVVKAVEVRILGRPVHQDIGMSEHPGGDHDQH
;
A
#
# COMPACT_ATOMS: atom_id res chain seq x y z
N MET A 1 -20.97 -9.06 57.13
CA MET A 1 -19.55 -9.48 57.10
C MET A 1 -18.92 -8.82 55.87
N LEU A 2 -18.53 -7.53 55.89
CA LEU A 2 -17.34 -6.91 56.51
C LEU A 2 -16.06 -7.64 56.05
N LEU A 3 -15.10 -7.09 55.31
CA LEU A 3 -14.56 -5.73 55.20
C LEU A 3 -13.73 -5.55 53.91
N SER A 4 -13.69 -4.34 53.34
CA SER A 4 -12.52 -3.81 52.60
C SER A 4 -11.48 -3.29 53.60
N PRO A 5 -10.20 -3.10 53.21
CA PRO A 5 -9.78 -1.74 52.87
C PRO A 5 -8.68 -1.61 51.79
N LEU A 6 -8.36 -0.34 51.53
CA LEU A 6 -7.59 0.32 50.45
C LEU A 6 -6.05 0.21 50.52
N SER A 7 -5.42 0.64 49.40
CA SER A 7 -4.05 1.16 49.21
C SER A 7 -2.91 0.10 49.15
N SER A 8 -1.85 0.18 48.35
CA SER A 8 -1.15 1.30 47.71
C SER A 8 -0.26 0.81 46.55
N THR A 9 0.17 1.77 45.74
CA THR A 9 1.22 1.79 44.71
C THR A 9 2.43 0.86 44.89
N SER A 10 2.78 0.13 43.82
CA SER A 10 4.18 -0.16 43.47
C SER A 10 4.33 -0.30 41.96
N SER A 11 4.97 0.72 41.38
CA SER A 11 5.61 0.69 40.08
C SER A 11 6.80 -0.26 40.13
N ALA A 12 6.61 -1.53 39.77
CA ALA A 12 7.71 -2.45 39.52
C ALA A 12 7.91 -2.57 38.00
N GLY A 13 9.03 -2.02 37.53
CA GLY A 13 9.44 -2.04 36.14
C GLY A 13 9.51 -3.46 35.60
N ALA A 14 8.68 -3.76 34.59
CA ALA A 14 8.85 -4.93 33.77
C ALA A 14 10.00 -4.68 32.79
N GLN A 15 11.23 -4.95 33.24
CA GLN A 15 12.35 -5.21 32.35
C GLN A 15 11.96 -6.35 31.40
N ARG A 16 11.64 -6.02 30.15
CA ARG A 16 11.41 -7.02 29.10
C ARG A 16 12.77 -7.63 28.75
N PRO A 17 12.94 -8.96 28.85
CA PRO A 17 14.18 -9.58 28.43
C PRO A 17 14.33 -9.43 26.91
N ALA A 18 15.48 -8.91 26.49
CA ALA A 18 15.93 -8.93 25.11
C ALA A 18 16.02 -10.39 24.62
N GLY A 19 15.46 -10.67 23.44
CA GLY A 19 15.81 -11.88 22.68
C GLY A 19 14.91 -13.12 22.81
N ALA A 20 13.64 -13.00 23.22
CA ALA A 20 12.72 -14.13 23.11
C ALA A 20 12.26 -14.34 21.65
N ARG A 21 12.91 -15.27 20.94
CA ARG A 21 12.40 -15.80 19.66
C ARG A 21 10.95 -16.23 19.88
N LEU A 22 9.99 -15.56 19.23
CA LEU A 22 8.59 -15.99 19.16
C LEU A 22 8.55 -17.42 18.59
N ARG A 23 8.59 -18.42 19.48
CA ARG A 23 8.25 -19.80 19.16
C ARG A 23 6.80 -19.77 18.69
N ARG A 24 6.58 -19.85 17.37
CA ARG A 24 5.23 -19.98 16.79
C ARG A 24 4.48 -21.06 17.58
N SER A 25 3.30 -20.69 18.09
CA SER A 25 2.42 -21.57 18.88
C SER A 25 2.23 -22.92 18.16
N ARG A 26 2.30 -24.02 18.91
CA ARG A 26 2.05 -25.39 18.39
C ARG A 26 0.66 -25.52 17.77
N ALA A 27 -0.30 -24.67 18.15
CA ALA A 27 -1.67 -24.65 17.64
C ALA A 27 -1.79 -24.32 16.14
N VAL A 28 -0.77 -23.73 15.50
CA VAL A 28 -0.81 -23.33 14.08
C VAL A 28 -0.30 -24.44 13.14
N ARG A 29 0.15 -25.59 13.68
CA ARG A 29 0.65 -26.70 12.85
C ARG A 29 -0.46 -27.73 12.62
N ALA A 30 -1.28 -27.51 11.60
CA ALA A 30 -2.09 -28.59 11.04
C ALA A 30 -1.13 -29.58 10.32
N PRO A 31 -1.15 -30.89 10.66
CA PRO A 31 -0.33 -31.87 9.96
C PRO A 31 -0.83 -32.02 8.51
N LEU A 32 0.11 -32.20 7.57
CA LEU A 32 -0.24 -32.55 6.19
C LEU A 32 -0.89 -33.95 6.18
N PRO A 33 -1.81 -34.23 5.24
CA PRO A 33 -2.36 -35.57 5.06
C PRO A 33 -1.24 -36.59 4.84
N ALA A 34 -1.34 -37.77 5.47
CA ALA A 34 -0.30 -38.80 5.40
C ALA A 34 0.06 -39.21 3.96
N ALA A 35 -0.93 -39.25 3.05
CA ALA A 35 -0.72 -39.52 1.64
C ALA A 35 0.20 -38.47 0.96
N VAL A 36 0.06 -37.19 1.31
CA VAL A 36 0.92 -36.11 0.81
C VAL A 36 2.35 -36.28 1.32
N VAL A 37 2.52 -36.66 2.59
CA VAL A 37 3.83 -36.92 3.18
C VAL A 37 4.51 -38.12 2.51
N LEU A 38 3.77 -39.22 2.28
CA LEU A 38 4.29 -40.40 1.61
C LEU A 38 4.74 -40.09 0.17
N LEU A 39 3.91 -39.40 -0.61
CA LEU A 39 4.25 -38.99 -1.97
C LEU A 39 5.44 -38.02 -1.99
N ALA A 40 5.52 -37.08 -1.03
CA ALA A 40 6.66 -36.18 -0.90
C ALA A 40 7.96 -36.94 -0.55
N ALA A 41 7.88 -37.96 0.31
CA ALA A 41 9.02 -38.81 0.65
C ALA A 41 9.48 -39.64 -0.56
N LEU A 42 8.55 -40.23 -1.32
CA LEU A 42 8.87 -40.92 -2.57
C LEU A 42 9.54 -40.00 -3.59
N GLY A 43 9.01 -38.78 -3.76
CA GLY A 43 9.62 -37.76 -4.61
C GLY A 43 11.03 -37.36 -4.16
N ALA A 44 11.24 -37.21 -2.85
CA ALA A 44 12.57 -36.95 -2.31
C ALA A 44 13.54 -38.12 -2.55
N CYS A 45 13.10 -39.35 -2.33
CA CYS A 45 13.89 -40.56 -2.62
C CYS A 45 14.29 -40.64 -4.10
N ALA A 46 13.38 -40.30 -5.03
CA ALA A 46 13.68 -40.31 -6.47
C ALA A 46 14.80 -39.32 -6.85
N ILE A 47 14.94 -38.20 -6.13
CA ILE A 47 16.02 -37.22 -6.34
C ILE A 47 17.32 -37.66 -5.64
N VAL A 48 17.22 -38.18 -4.42
CA VAL A 48 18.39 -38.47 -3.57
C VAL A 48 19.08 -39.79 -3.94
N LEU A 49 18.33 -40.85 -4.27
CA LEU A 49 18.89 -42.18 -4.54
C LEU A 49 19.93 -42.19 -5.68
N PRO A 50 19.73 -41.52 -6.83
CA PRO A 50 20.76 -41.45 -7.87
C PRO A 50 22.06 -40.78 -7.41
N LEU A 51 21.96 -39.75 -6.56
CA LEU A 51 23.12 -39.04 -6.01
C LEU A 51 23.89 -39.93 -5.03
N VAL A 52 23.18 -40.67 -4.18
CA VAL A 52 23.77 -41.67 -3.27
C VAL A 52 24.44 -42.79 -4.07
N GLY A 53 23.77 -43.32 -5.09
CA GLY A 53 24.31 -44.39 -5.94
C GLY A 53 25.53 -43.97 -6.75
N MET A 54 25.64 -42.70 -7.14
CA MET A 54 26.86 -42.16 -7.73
C MET A 54 27.97 -42.06 -6.68
N GLY A 55 27.67 -41.56 -5.48
CA GLY A 55 28.65 -41.41 -4.39
C GLY A 55 29.28 -42.73 -3.92
N THR A 56 28.57 -43.85 -4.02
CA THR A 56 29.11 -45.18 -3.66
C THR A 56 30.08 -45.75 -4.70
N ARG A 57 30.05 -45.25 -5.94
CA ARG A 57 30.92 -45.72 -7.04
C ARG A 57 32.17 -44.87 -7.26
N VAL A 58 32.30 -43.76 -6.53
CA VAL A 58 33.41 -42.81 -6.68
C VAL A 58 34.62 -43.29 -5.88
N ALA A 59 35.78 -43.32 -6.52
CA ALA A 59 37.05 -43.63 -5.88
C ALA A 59 37.56 -42.43 -5.06
N TRP A 60 36.94 -42.17 -3.90
CA TRP A 60 37.27 -41.06 -2.99
C TRP A 60 38.77 -40.89 -2.70
N PRO A 61 39.58 -41.95 -2.51
CA PRO A 61 41.02 -41.81 -2.26
C PRO A 61 41.81 -41.28 -3.45
N GLN A 62 41.36 -41.55 -4.67
CA GLN A 62 42.04 -41.18 -5.92
C GLN A 62 41.51 -39.85 -6.49
N LEU A 63 40.44 -39.30 -5.91
CA LEU A 63 39.80 -38.07 -6.36
C LEU A 63 40.78 -36.88 -6.49
N PRO A 64 41.71 -36.62 -5.56
CA PRO A 64 42.69 -35.55 -5.74
C PRO A 64 43.62 -35.75 -6.94
N GLN A 65 44.00 -37.00 -7.23
CA GLN A 65 44.89 -37.34 -8.35
C GLN A 65 44.16 -37.23 -9.69
N LEU A 66 42.91 -37.71 -9.75
CA LEU A 66 42.06 -37.61 -10.95
C LEU A 66 41.74 -36.15 -11.30
N LEU A 67 41.50 -35.30 -10.29
CA LEU A 67 41.28 -33.87 -10.47
C LEU A 67 42.56 -33.07 -10.78
N ALA A 68 43.73 -33.60 -10.42
CA ALA A 68 45.02 -33.00 -10.78
C ALA A 68 45.42 -33.26 -12.24
N SER A 69 44.65 -34.07 -12.98
CA SER A 69 44.94 -34.31 -14.39
C SER A 69 44.82 -33.01 -15.23
N PRO A 70 45.71 -32.78 -16.22
CA PRO A 70 45.69 -31.56 -17.03
C PRO A 70 44.37 -31.35 -17.78
N SER A 71 43.73 -32.42 -18.25
CA SER A 71 42.43 -32.36 -18.93
C SER A 71 41.30 -31.94 -17.98
N ALA A 72 41.26 -32.50 -16.76
CA ALA A 72 40.29 -32.12 -15.73
C ALA A 72 40.43 -30.66 -15.32
N GLN A 73 41.65 -30.19 -15.06
CA GLN A 73 41.90 -28.80 -14.67
C GLN A 73 41.52 -27.81 -15.76
N GLN A 74 41.86 -28.10 -17.02
CA GLN A 74 41.47 -27.26 -18.16
C GLN A 74 39.96 -27.20 -18.34
N ALA A 75 39.27 -28.34 -18.25
CA ALA A 75 37.82 -28.39 -18.37
C ALA A 75 37.12 -27.66 -17.21
N LEU A 76 37.60 -27.83 -15.97
CA LEU A 76 37.08 -27.15 -14.78
C LEU A 76 37.25 -25.64 -14.90
N TRP A 77 38.47 -25.16 -15.19
CA TRP A 77 38.76 -23.74 -15.29
C TRP A 77 38.00 -23.06 -16.43
N LEU A 78 37.94 -23.71 -17.60
CA LEU A 78 37.15 -23.23 -18.73
C LEU A 78 35.68 -23.10 -18.34
N SER A 79 35.11 -24.12 -17.68
CA SER A 79 33.70 -24.12 -17.28
C SER A 79 33.37 -23.02 -16.29
N VAL A 80 34.21 -22.82 -15.27
CA VAL A 80 34.01 -21.74 -14.30
C VAL A 80 34.05 -20.38 -15.00
N ARG A 81 35.04 -20.14 -15.87
CA ARG A 81 35.17 -18.87 -16.60
C ARG A 81 33.99 -18.61 -17.53
N THR A 82 33.59 -19.59 -18.34
CA THR A 82 32.49 -19.40 -19.28
C THR A 82 31.16 -19.26 -18.56
N CYS A 83 30.92 -20.03 -17.48
CA CYS A 83 29.69 -19.91 -16.69
C CYS A 83 29.59 -18.58 -15.95
N LEU A 84 30.68 -18.06 -15.38
CA LEU A 84 30.69 -16.74 -14.74
C LEU A 84 30.44 -15.63 -15.78
N ALA A 85 31.11 -15.68 -16.93
CA ALA A 85 30.88 -14.73 -18.01
C ALA A 85 29.44 -14.78 -18.53
N ALA A 86 28.93 -15.99 -18.79
CA ALA A 86 27.55 -16.19 -19.23
C ALA A 86 26.54 -15.71 -18.19
N THR A 87 26.82 -15.89 -16.90
CA THR A 87 25.94 -15.41 -15.81
C THR A 87 25.94 -13.88 -15.75
N VAL A 88 27.10 -13.23 -15.84
CA VAL A 88 27.18 -11.77 -15.88
C VAL A 88 26.41 -11.20 -17.07
N ILE A 89 26.58 -11.78 -18.26
CA ILE A 89 25.83 -11.38 -19.47
C ILE A 89 24.33 -11.65 -19.30
N SER A 90 23.95 -12.81 -18.75
CA SER A 90 22.56 -13.16 -18.49
C SER A 90 21.91 -12.17 -17.52
N VAL A 91 22.61 -11.72 -16.47
CA VAL A 91 22.09 -10.68 -15.56
C VAL A 91 21.98 -9.34 -16.26
N ALA A 92 23.02 -8.93 -17.01
CA ALA A 92 23.05 -7.65 -17.71
C ALA A 92 21.94 -7.51 -18.77
N LEU A 93 21.62 -8.59 -19.49
CA LEU A 93 20.59 -8.59 -20.54
C LEU A 93 19.22 -9.05 -20.03
N GLY A 94 19.20 -10.04 -19.14
CA GLY A 94 17.98 -10.66 -18.62
C GLY A 94 17.22 -9.78 -17.64
N VAL A 95 17.90 -8.95 -16.83
CA VAL A 95 17.21 -8.03 -15.90
C VAL A 95 16.41 -6.96 -16.66
N PRO A 96 16.98 -6.23 -17.63
CA PRO A 96 16.20 -5.32 -18.48
C PRO A 96 15.06 -6.02 -19.24
N LEU A 97 15.32 -7.21 -19.78
CA LEU A 97 14.29 -8.00 -20.47
C LEU A 97 13.13 -8.36 -19.53
N ALA A 98 13.41 -8.84 -18.32
CA ALA A 98 12.39 -9.13 -17.32
C ALA A 98 11.59 -7.88 -16.91
N LEU A 99 12.26 -6.73 -16.75
CA LEU A 99 11.60 -5.45 -16.47
C LEU A 99 10.66 -5.01 -17.61
N LEU A 100 11.05 -5.29 -18.86
CA LEU A 100 10.23 -5.00 -20.04
C LEU A 100 9.02 -5.94 -20.15
N LEU A 101 9.22 -7.24 -19.91
CA LEU A 101 8.16 -8.26 -19.96
C LEU A 101 7.15 -8.15 -18.81
N ALA A 102 7.59 -7.60 -17.68
CA ALA A 102 6.71 -7.33 -16.54
C ALA A 102 5.69 -6.21 -16.82
N ARG A 103 5.93 -5.34 -17.81
CA ARG A 103 5.03 -4.24 -18.19
C ARG A 103 3.90 -4.69 -19.11
N SER A 104 2.81 -3.92 -19.15
CA SER A 104 1.70 -4.12 -20.08
C SER A 104 1.90 -3.30 -21.36
N TRP A 105 2.11 -3.97 -22.48
CA TRP A 105 2.19 -3.40 -23.82
C TRP A 105 1.67 -4.42 -24.85
N PRO A 106 1.16 -3.99 -26.02
CA PRO A 106 0.31 -4.84 -26.88
C PRO A 106 0.94 -6.17 -27.35
N GLY A 107 2.27 -6.25 -27.48
CA GLY A 107 2.98 -7.46 -27.91
C GLY A 107 3.59 -8.33 -26.79
N VAL A 108 3.37 -7.99 -25.51
CA VAL A 108 4.09 -8.64 -24.40
C VAL A 108 3.85 -10.15 -24.31
N ARG A 109 2.67 -10.63 -24.73
CA ARG A 109 2.34 -12.06 -24.75
C ARG A 109 3.27 -12.84 -25.68
N ILE A 110 3.49 -12.34 -26.89
CA ILE A 110 4.39 -12.97 -27.87
C ILE A 110 5.83 -12.91 -27.36
N ALA A 111 6.25 -11.77 -26.81
CA ALA A 111 7.59 -11.63 -26.26
C ALA A 111 7.89 -12.60 -25.11
N ARG A 112 6.91 -12.91 -24.25
CA ARG A 112 7.06 -13.96 -23.23
C ARG A 112 7.23 -15.35 -23.83
N ILE A 113 6.44 -15.69 -24.84
CA ILE A 113 6.58 -16.98 -25.54
C ILE A 113 7.99 -17.11 -26.12
N LEU A 114 8.48 -16.07 -26.79
CA LEU A 114 9.84 -16.03 -27.34
C LEU A 114 10.92 -16.11 -26.26
N ALA A 115 10.71 -15.49 -25.09
CA ALA A 115 11.66 -15.55 -23.98
C ALA A 115 11.75 -16.96 -23.34
N VAL A 116 10.65 -17.72 -23.32
CA VAL A 116 10.60 -19.09 -22.77
C VAL A 116 11.01 -20.15 -23.79
N LEU A 117 10.87 -19.86 -25.09
CA LEU A 117 11.15 -20.79 -26.19
C LEU A 117 12.47 -21.56 -26.01
N PRO A 118 13.63 -20.94 -25.68
CA PRO A 118 14.89 -21.67 -25.53
C PRO A 118 14.87 -22.74 -24.42
N MET A 119 14.00 -22.62 -23.41
CA MET A 119 13.85 -23.62 -22.35
C MET A 119 13.13 -24.88 -22.82
N THR A 120 12.29 -24.74 -23.85
CA THR A 120 11.48 -25.83 -24.41
C THR A 120 12.16 -26.54 -25.58
N MET A 121 13.15 -25.90 -26.20
CA MET A 121 13.89 -26.47 -27.32
C MET A 121 14.84 -27.57 -26.83
N PRO A 122 14.92 -28.73 -27.54
CA PRO A 122 15.99 -29.68 -27.31
C PRO A 122 17.35 -28.96 -27.44
N PRO A 123 18.30 -29.15 -26.51
CA PRO A 123 19.56 -28.38 -26.49
C PRO A 123 20.37 -28.46 -27.79
N VAL A 124 20.35 -29.62 -28.46
CA VAL A 124 21.03 -29.80 -29.76
C VAL A 124 20.39 -28.94 -30.85
N VAL A 125 19.06 -28.84 -30.87
CA VAL A 125 18.33 -28.00 -31.84
C VAL A 125 18.65 -26.52 -31.59
N ALA A 126 18.72 -26.10 -30.32
CA ALA A 126 19.18 -24.77 -29.95
C ALA A 126 20.61 -24.49 -30.45
N GLY A 127 21.53 -25.43 -30.29
CA GLY A 127 22.89 -25.31 -30.80
C GLY A 127 22.98 -25.23 -32.32
N ILE A 128 22.19 -26.02 -33.05
CA ILE A 128 22.10 -25.94 -34.53
C ILE A 128 21.53 -24.59 -34.97
N ALA A 129 20.51 -24.07 -34.29
CA ALA A 129 19.95 -22.75 -34.58
C ALA A 129 20.98 -21.62 -34.35
N LEU A 130 21.76 -21.71 -33.27
CA LEU A 130 22.88 -20.79 -33.01
C LEU A 130 23.98 -20.90 -34.07
N LEU A 131 24.31 -22.12 -34.51
CA LEU A 131 25.27 -22.33 -35.59
C LEU A 131 24.78 -21.78 -36.93
N ALA A 132 23.50 -21.95 -37.25
CA ALA A 132 22.89 -21.43 -38.47
C ALA A 132 22.81 -19.89 -38.49
N THR A 133 22.77 -19.25 -37.31
CA THR A 133 22.71 -17.79 -37.19
C THR A 133 24.10 -17.15 -37.07
N LEU A 134 24.95 -17.67 -36.19
CA LEU A 134 26.23 -17.09 -35.79
C LEU A 134 27.46 -17.87 -36.29
N GLY A 135 27.26 -19.01 -36.97
CA GLY A 135 28.35 -19.73 -37.63
C GLY A 135 28.93 -18.96 -38.82
N ARG A 136 30.13 -19.32 -39.27
CA ARG A 136 30.86 -18.60 -40.33
C ARG A 136 30.05 -18.39 -41.62
N ARG A 137 29.19 -19.36 -41.99
CA ARG A 137 28.28 -19.29 -43.15
C ARG A 137 26.83 -18.95 -42.76
N GLY A 138 26.60 -18.56 -41.52
CA GLY A 138 25.29 -18.24 -40.97
C GLY A 138 24.85 -16.83 -41.33
N LEU A 139 23.57 -16.54 -41.05
CA LEU A 139 22.89 -15.28 -41.41
C LEU A 139 23.64 -14.03 -40.93
N LEU A 140 24.19 -14.06 -39.72
CA LEU A 140 24.93 -12.94 -39.12
C LEU A 140 26.44 -13.20 -39.09
N GLY A 141 26.85 -14.46 -39.08
CA GLY A 141 28.26 -14.82 -38.94
C GLY A 141 29.12 -14.46 -40.15
N ALA A 142 28.58 -14.44 -41.38
CA ALA A 142 29.33 -13.98 -42.56
C ALA A 142 29.72 -12.50 -42.46
N HIS A 143 28.84 -11.66 -41.89
CA HIS A 143 29.12 -10.25 -41.64
C HIS A 143 30.11 -10.03 -40.49
N LEU A 144 30.04 -10.86 -39.43
CA LEU A 144 30.98 -10.82 -38.31
C LEU A 144 32.39 -11.30 -38.69
N ASP A 145 32.48 -12.30 -39.57
CA ASP A 145 33.75 -12.80 -40.12
C ASP A 145 34.44 -11.75 -40.99
N ALA A 146 33.66 -10.96 -41.75
CA ALA A 146 34.17 -9.81 -42.49
C ALA A 146 34.75 -8.70 -41.57
N TRP A 147 34.34 -8.67 -40.30
CA TRP A 147 34.93 -7.81 -39.25
C TRP A 147 36.01 -8.51 -38.42
N GLY A 148 36.46 -9.70 -38.84
CA GLY A 148 37.51 -10.48 -38.18
C GLY A 148 37.09 -11.19 -36.89
N MET A 149 35.79 -11.30 -36.61
CA MET A 149 35.26 -11.92 -35.39
C MET A 149 34.67 -13.31 -35.68
N THR A 150 35.49 -14.37 -35.55
CA THR A 150 35.00 -15.76 -35.66
C THR A 150 34.42 -16.26 -34.34
N ILE A 151 33.09 -16.42 -34.25
CA ILE A 151 32.42 -16.87 -33.03
C ILE A 151 32.36 -18.41 -32.93
N ALA A 152 31.99 -19.12 -33.99
CA ALA A 152 31.84 -20.58 -33.94
C ALA A 152 33.16 -21.30 -33.62
N PHE A 153 33.06 -22.44 -32.93
CA PHE A 153 34.21 -23.25 -32.47
C PHE A 153 35.19 -22.51 -31.54
N SER A 154 34.72 -21.48 -30.83
CA SER A 154 35.50 -20.69 -29.86
C SER A 154 34.89 -20.71 -28.46
N THR A 155 35.64 -20.22 -27.48
CA THR A 155 35.12 -20.00 -26.11
C THR A 155 33.94 -19.02 -26.10
N THR A 156 33.90 -18.06 -27.04
CA THR A 156 32.76 -17.13 -27.19
C THR A 156 31.50 -17.88 -27.62
N ALA A 157 31.60 -18.88 -28.50
CA ALA A 157 30.46 -19.73 -28.85
C ALA A 157 29.90 -20.50 -27.64
N VAL A 158 30.78 -20.98 -26.75
CA VAL A 158 30.36 -21.61 -25.48
C VAL A 158 29.55 -20.63 -24.63
N ILE A 159 30.06 -19.41 -24.44
CA ILE A 159 29.39 -18.37 -23.64
C ILE A 159 28.02 -18.01 -24.25
N VAL A 160 27.94 -17.82 -25.56
CA VAL A 160 26.68 -17.49 -26.25
C VAL A 160 25.66 -18.62 -26.12
N ALA A 161 26.06 -19.87 -26.30
CA ALA A 161 25.18 -21.03 -26.10
C ALA A 161 24.68 -21.11 -24.65
N GLN A 162 25.57 -20.90 -23.68
CA GLN A 162 25.20 -20.87 -22.26
C GLN A 162 24.21 -19.74 -21.96
N VAL A 163 24.44 -18.51 -22.45
CA VAL A 163 23.52 -17.38 -22.26
C VAL A 163 22.15 -17.68 -22.86
N PHE A 164 22.10 -18.19 -24.09
CA PHE A 164 20.83 -18.49 -24.79
C PHE A 164 19.94 -19.44 -23.99
N VAL A 165 20.54 -20.45 -23.36
CA VAL A 165 19.80 -21.48 -22.61
C VAL A 165 19.59 -21.12 -21.14
N ALA A 166 20.52 -20.39 -20.52
CA ALA A 166 20.47 -20.04 -19.09
C ALA A 166 19.66 -18.77 -18.78
N MET A 167 19.75 -17.73 -19.62
CA MET A 167 19.09 -16.44 -19.40
C MET A 167 17.57 -16.56 -19.16
N PRO A 168 16.81 -17.41 -19.88
CA PRO A 168 15.37 -17.56 -19.65
C PRO A 168 14.98 -17.92 -18.22
N TYR A 169 15.79 -18.72 -17.51
CA TYR A 169 15.50 -19.10 -16.11
C TYR A 169 15.55 -17.89 -15.18
N LEU A 170 16.51 -16.97 -15.40
CA LEU A 170 16.56 -15.69 -14.69
C LEU A 170 15.34 -14.83 -15.06
N VAL A 171 15.06 -14.70 -16.36
CA VAL A 171 13.98 -13.83 -16.88
C VAL A 171 12.63 -14.24 -16.32
N VAL A 172 12.27 -15.52 -16.42
CA VAL A 172 10.97 -16.04 -15.92
C VAL A 172 10.85 -15.87 -14.42
N THR A 173 11.91 -16.19 -13.67
CA THR A 173 11.91 -16.07 -12.20
C THR A 173 11.73 -14.62 -11.75
N LEU A 174 12.46 -13.70 -12.39
CA LEU A 174 12.41 -12.28 -12.04
C LEU A 174 11.12 -11.61 -12.54
N GLU A 175 10.65 -11.94 -13.74
CA GLU A 175 9.38 -11.45 -14.29
C GLU A 175 8.21 -11.86 -13.40
N ALA A 176 8.14 -13.13 -12.98
CA ALA A 176 7.09 -13.62 -12.09
C ALA A 176 7.05 -12.80 -10.78
N ALA A 177 8.20 -12.56 -10.16
CA ALA A 177 8.31 -11.73 -8.96
C ALA A 177 7.96 -10.25 -9.23
N LEU A 178 8.32 -9.72 -10.41
CA LEU A 178 8.00 -8.35 -10.81
C LEU A 178 6.50 -8.14 -11.07
N ARG A 179 5.78 -9.18 -11.52
CA ARG A 179 4.34 -9.17 -11.78
C ARG A 179 3.50 -9.39 -10.53
N SER A 180 3.99 -10.19 -9.57
CA SER A 180 3.26 -10.50 -8.35
C SER A 180 3.43 -9.48 -7.22
N ARG A 181 4.32 -8.48 -7.40
CA ARG A 181 4.60 -7.49 -6.36
C ARG A 181 3.53 -6.40 -6.31
N ASP A 182 3.34 -5.85 -5.11
CA ASP A 182 2.55 -4.64 -4.93
C ASP A 182 3.31 -3.41 -5.46
N THR A 183 2.70 -2.66 -6.38
CA THR A 183 3.26 -1.43 -6.97
C THR A 183 3.09 -0.20 -6.08
N ARG A 184 2.34 -0.29 -4.98
CA ARG A 184 2.04 0.83 -4.09
C ARG A 184 3.26 1.58 -3.58
N SER A 185 4.34 0.86 -3.25
CA SER A 185 5.60 1.49 -2.83
C SER A 185 6.23 2.33 -3.95
N GLU A 186 6.04 1.95 -5.20
CA GLU A 186 6.49 2.75 -6.33
C GLU A 186 5.63 3.98 -6.55
N ASP A 187 4.31 3.85 -6.42
CA ASP A 187 3.39 4.99 -6.54
C ASP A 187 3.70 6.05 -5.49
N ILE A 188 3.92 5.63 -4.25
CA ILE A 188 4.37 6.52 -3.17
C ILE A 188 5.73 7.15 -3.49
N ALA A 189 6.68 6.39 -4.04
CA ALA A 189 7.96 6.97 -4.43
C ALA A 189 7.81 8.02 -5.55
N ARG A 190 6.91 7.78 -6.52
CA ARG A 190 6.58 8.74 -7.59
C ARG A 190 5.92 10.00 -7.04
N THR A 191 4.94 9.90 -6.13
CA THR A 191 4.31 11.08 -5.49
C THR A 191 5.29 11.90 -4.66
N LEU A 192 6.38 11.29 -4.18
CA LEU A 192 7.47 11.99 -3.49
C LEU A 192 8.52 12.60 -4.44
N GLY A 193 8.34 12.48 -5.76
CA GLY A 193 9.21 13.07 -6.78
C GLY A 193 10.35 12.15 -7.25
N ALA A 194 10.32 10.85 -6.95
CA ALA A 194 11.34 9.93 -7.43
C ALA A 194 11.23 9.73 -8.95
N GLY A 195 12.32 10.03 -9.67
CA GLY A 195 12.43 9.70 -11.09
C GLY A 195 12.51 8.18 -11.37
N PRO A 196 12.34 7.74 -12.62
CA PRO A 196 12.27 6.32 -13.00
C PRO A 196 13.46 5.50 -12.49
N TRP A 197 14.67 6.05 -12.61
CA TRP A 197 15.90 5.41 -12.15
C TRP A 197 15.99 5.26 -10.64
N ARG A 198 15.48 6.25 -9.91
CA ARG A 198 15.46 6.19 -8.45
C ARG A 198 14.42 5.18 -7.97
N VAL A 199 13.24 5.12 -8.59
CA VAL A 199 12.23 4.08 -8.30
C VAL A 199 12.84 2.71 -8.55
N LEU A 200 13.45 2.48 -9.71
CA LEU A 200 14.07 1.19 -10.06
C LEU A 200 15.14 0.79 -9.03
N LEU A 201 16.13 1.65 -8.79
CA LEU A 201 17.31 1.30 -7.99
C LEU A 201 17.03 1.29 -6.48
N ARG A 202 16.17 2.18 -5.97
CA ARG A 202 15.93 2.34 -4.52
C ARG A 202 14.70 1.61 -4.02
N ILE A 203 13.73 1.31 -4.88
CA ILE A 203 12.45 0.70 -4.49
C ILE A 203 12.31 -0.67 -5.14
N THR A 204 12.31 -0.74 -6.47
CA THR A 204 12.00 -1.98 -7.21
C THR A 204 13.05 -3.07 -6.99
N LEU A 205 14.33 -2.78 -7.26
CA LEU A 205 15.42 -3.77 -7.19
C LEU A 205 15.60 -4.39 -5.79
N PRO A 206 15.62 -3.62 -4.68
CA PRO A 206 15.70 -4.20 -3.35
C PRO A 206 14.52 -5.14 -3.02
N LEU A 207 13.32 -4.80 -3.47
CA LEU A 207 12.12 -5.62 -3.24
C LEU A 207 12.17 -6.95 -4.01
N VAL A 208 12.77 -6.96 -5.21
CA VAL A 208 12.92 -8.19 -6.02
C VAL A 208 14.29 -8.85 -5.88
N ALA A 209 15.18 -8.32 -5.03
CA ALA A 209 16.55 -8.84 -4.85
C ALA A 209 16.59 -10.35 -4.51
N PRO A 210 15.70 -10.91 -3.67
CA PRO A 210 15.66 -12.35 -3.43
C PRO A 210 15.31 -13.15 -4.70
N ALA A 211 14.43 -12.64 -5.55
CA ALA A 211 14.07 -13.28 -6.81
C ALA A 211 15.20 -13.17 -7.84
N LEU A 212 15.87 -12.01 -7.91
CA LEU A 212 17.06 -11.81 -8.74
C LEU A 212 18.17 -12.80 -8.34
N ALA A 213 18.45 -12.96 -7.05
CA ALA A 213 19.45 -13.91 -6.57
C ALA A 213 19.10 -15.36 -6.95
N ARG A 214 17.85 -15.79 -6.72
CA ARG A 214 17.38 -17.14 -7.10
C ARG A 214 17.44 -17.36 -8.60
N GLY A 215 16.94 -16.41 -9.40
CA GLY A 215 16.97 -16.49 -10.86
C GLY A 215 18.40 -16.53 -11.41
N THR A 216 19.33 -15.79 -10.79
CA THR A 216 20.75 -15.80 -11.15
C THR A 216 21.40 -17.15 -10.85
N ALA A 217 21.10 -17.77 -9.71
CA ALA A 217 21.60 -19.10 -9.41
C ALA A 217 20.99 -20.21 -10.26
N LEU A 218 19.71 -20.09 -10.62
CA LEU A 218 19.08 -21.01 -11.58
C LEU A 218 19.76 -20.89 -12.96
N ALA A 219 20.03 -19.67 -13.42
CA ALA A 219 20.77 -19.44 -14.66
C ALA A 219 22.21 -20.00 -14.59
N LEU A 220 22.94 -19.74 -13.50
CA LEU A 220 24.28 -20.29 -13.30
C LEU A 220 24.28 -21.82 -13.24
N GLY A 221 23.34 -22.42 -12.50
CA GLY A 221 23.18 -23.88 -12.45
C GLY A 221 22.85 -24.47 -13.82
N ARG A 222 21.99 -23.81 -14.59
CA ARG A 222 21.68 -24.22 -15.97
C ARG A 222 22.89 -24.11 -16.90
N ALA A 223 23.70 -23.06 -16.77
CA ALA A 223 24.92 -22.86 -17.54
C ALA A 223 25.99 -23.92 -17.21
N LEU A 224 26.11 -24.29 -15.92
CA LEU A 224 27.02 -25.34 -15.44
C LEU A 224 26.69 -26.72 -16.04
N GLY A 225 25.40 -27.03 -16.22
CA GLY A 225 24.94 -28.28 -16.81
C GLY A 225 24.83 -28.28 -18.33
N GLU A 226 25.14 -27.17 -19.02
CA GLU A 226 24.90 -27.05 -20.46
C GLU A 226 25.98 -27.77 -21.28
N PHE A 227 25.55 -28.79 -22.04
CA PHE A 227 26.42 -29.54 -22.96
C PHE A 227 25.89 -29.61 -24.39
N GLY A 228 24.57 -29.69 -24.60
CA GLY A 228 23.98 -30.04 -25.89
C GLY A 228 24.00 -28.91 -26.93
N ALA A 229 23.71 -27.68 -26.52
CA ALA A 229 23.87 -26.51 -27.39
C ALA A 229 25.36 -26.21 -27.60
N THR A 230 26.17 -26.40 -26.57
CA THR A 230 27.62 -26.18 -26.61
C THR A 230 28.32 -27.12 -27.59
N ILE A 231 28.05 -28.43 -27.55
CA ILE A 231 28.71 -29.38 -28.46
C ILE A 231 28.33 -29.13 -29.93
N ALA A 232 27.06 -28.80 -30.19
CA ALA A 232 26.57 -28.55 -31.54
C ALA A 232 27.08 -27.22 -32.14
N PHE A 233 27.28 -26.18 -31.33
CA PHE A 233 27.70 -24.85 -31.80
C PHE A 233 29.21 -24.59 -31.67
N ALA A 234 29.82 -25.02 -30.56
CA ALA A 234 31.22 -24.74 -30.21
C ALA A 234 32.15 -25.96 -30.42
N GLY A 235 31.62 -27.16 -30.62
CA GLY A 235 32.43 -28.38 -30.72
C GLY A 235 33.12 -28.76 -29.41
N SER A 236 34.16 -29.62 -29.48
CA SER A 236 34.74 -30.32 -28.31
C SER A 236 36.27 -30.20 -28.17
N ARG A 237 36.85 -29.06 -28.56
CA ARG A 237 38.30 -28.82 -28.51
C ARG A 237 38.79 -28.65 -27.07
N GLN A 238 39.76 -29.45 -26.67
CA GLN A 238 40.38 -29.38 -25.34
C GLN A 238 41.02 -28.00 -25.10
N GLY A 239 40.84 -27.44 -23.90
CA GLY A 239 41.35 -26.13 -23.51
C GLY A 239 40.61 -24.92 -24.10
N VAL A 240 39.74 -25.10 -25.10
CA VAL A 240 39.04 -24.00 -25.80
C VAL A 240 37.52 -24.10 -25.68
N THR A 241 36.94 -25.27 -25.94
CA THR A 241 35.48 -25.49 -25.95
C THR A 241 34.99 -26.70 -25.16
N ARG A 242 35.89 -27.59 -24.73
CA ARG A 242 35.55 -28.76 -23.90
C ARG A 242 35.30 -28.36 -22.44
N THR A 243 34.05 -28.05 -22.11
CA THR A 243 33.57 -27.80 -20.74
C THR A 243 33.45 -29.10 -19.94
N MET A 244 33.25 -29.00 -18.62
CA MET A 244 33.14 -30.14 -17.70
C MET A 244 32.02 -31.10 -18.08
N PRO A 245 30.78 -30.67 -18.37
CA PRO A 245 29.73 -31.59 -18.83
C PRO A 245 30.11 -32.38 -20.07
N LEU A 246 30.77 -31.72 -21.03
CA LEU A 246 31.24 -32.36 -22.26
C LEU A 246 32.42 -33.29 -21.99
N ALA A 247 33.32 -32.94 -21.07
CA ALA A 247 34.38 -33.82 -20.61
C ALA A 247 33.83 -35.06 -19.90
N ILE A 248 32.84 -34.91 -19.01
CA ILE A 248 32.18 -36.05 -18.34
C ILE A 248 31.56 -37.00 -19.38
N TYR A 249 30.90 -36.46 -20.40
CA TYR A 249 30.29 -37.28 -21.46
C TYR A 249 31.34 -38.05 -22.27
N LEU A 250 32.39 -37.38 -22.72
CA LEU A 250 33.45 -38.02 -23.51
C LEU A 250 34.28 -39.01 -22.67
N GLU A 251 34.61 -38.66 -21.43
CA GLU A 251 35.36 -39.53 -20.53
C GLU A 251 34.54 -40.71 -20.03
N ARG A 252 33.21 -40.67 -20.07
CA ARG A 252 32.39 -41.85 -19.76
C ARG A 252 32.74 -43.02 -20.69
N GLU A 253 33.08 -42.75 -21.95
CA GLU A 253 33.42 -43.76 -22.94
C GLU A 253 34.88 -44.23 -22.82
N SER A 254 35.81 -43.38 -22.35
CA SER A 254 37.24 -43.69 -22.23
C SER A 254 37.72 -44.05 -20.82
N ASP A 255 37.31 -43.31 -19.80
CA ASP A 255 37.78 -43.42 -18.41
C ASP A 255 36.65 -43.09 -17.41
N THR A 256 35.88 -44.13 -17.07
CA THR A 256 34.73 -44.02 -16.16
C THR A 256 35.11 -43.46 -14.77
N PRO A 257 36.22 -43.87 -14.10
CA PRO A 257 36.69 -43.23 -12.86
C PRO A 257 36.86 -41.71 -12.94
N THR A 258 37.51 -41.20 -14.00
CA THR A 258 37.68 -39.76 -14.20
C THR A 258 36.34 -39.06 -14.45
N ALA A 259 35.45 -39.66 -15.25
CA ALA A 259 34.12 -39.13 -15.50
C ALA A 259 33.29 -39.00 -14.20
N LEU A 260 33.33 -40.00 -13.32
CA LEU A 260 32.65 -39.97 -12.02
C LEU A 260 33.25 -38.91 -11.08
N ALA A 261 34.57 -38.74 -11.07
CA ALA A 261 35.23 -37.71 -10.27
C ALA A 261 34.83 -36.30 -10.72
N LEU A 262 34.80 -36.04 -12.03
CA LEU A 262 34.34 -34.77 -12.60
C LEU A 262 32.85 -34.51 -12.31
N ALA A 263 32.01 -35.55 -12.39
CA ALA A 263 30.58 -35.47 -12.10
C ALA A 263 30.30 -35.08 -10.63
N VAL A 264 31.03 -35.66 -9.67
CA VAL A 264 30.92 -35.30 -8.25
C VAL A 264 31.29 -33.84 -8.01
N VAL A 265 32.36 -33.35 -8.63
CA VAL A 265 32.76 -31.93 -8.51
C VAL A 265 31.69 -31.00 -9.07
N LEU A 266 31.15 -31.32 -10.25
CA LEU A 266 30.09 -30.50 -10.87
C LEU A 266 28.82 -30.48 -10.01
N ILE A 267 28.45 -31.62 -9.42
CA ILE A 267 27.31 -31.72 -8.50
C ILE A 267 27.57 -30.94 -7.21
N GLY A 268 28.75 -31.07 -6.61
CA GLY A 268 29.15 -30.30 -5.42
C GLY A 268 29.11 -28.79 -5.68
N LEU A 269 29.61 -28.34 -6.84
CA LEU A 269 29.53 -26.94 -7.26
C LEU A 269 28.09 -26.48 -7.46
N SER A 270 27.24 -27.33 -8.06
CA SER A 270 25.81 -27.04 -8.24
C SER A 270 25.08 -26.91 -6.88
N PHE A 271 25.38 -27.79 -5.92
CA PHE A 271 24.88 -27.70 -4.55
C PHE A 271 25.34 -26.42 -3.84
N LEU A 272 26.61 -26.02 -4.00
CA LEU A 272 27.14 -24.79 -3.43
C LEU A 272 26.41 -23.56 -3.98
N VAL A 273 26.22 -23.50 -5.30
CA VAL A 273 25.53 -22.39 -6.00
C VAL A 273 24.08 -22.28 -5.55
N VAL A 274 23.34 -23.39 -5.55
CA VAL A 274 21.92 -23.39 -5.13
C VAL A 274 21.81 -23.10 -3.63
N GLY A 275 22.63 -23.75 -2.80
CA GLY A 275 22.66 -23.59 -1.35
C GLY A 275 22.91 -22.14 -0.94
N ALA A 276 23.87 -21.45 -1.58
CA ALA A 276 24.18 -20.06 -1.31
C ALA A 276 22.98 -19.11 -1.48
N THR A 277 22.00 -19.44 -2.34
CA THR A 277 20.80 -18.60 -2.53
C THR A 277 19.69 -18.83 -1.51
N THR A 278 19.75 -19.93 -0.77
CA THR A 278 18.78 -20.24 0.28
C THR A 278 19.15 -19.63 1.64
N VAL A 279 20.42 -19.26 1.79
CA VAL A 279 20.96 -18.68 3.03
C VAL A 279 20.54 -17.22 3.17
N ARG A 280 20.02 -16.88 4.36
CA ARG A 280 19.69 -15.51 4.76
C ARG A 280 20.96 -14.75 5.15
N TRP A 281 21.65 -14.21 4.15
CA TRP A 281 22.89 -13.46 4.32
C TRP A 281 22.76 -12.24 5.24
N ASP A 282 21.57 -11.64 5.33
CA ASP A 282 21.21 -10.57 6.26
C ASP A 282 21.44 -10.92 7.73
N ARG A 283 21.34 -12.21 8.09
CA ARG A 283 21.56 -12.70 9.46
C ARG A 283 22.99 -13.11 9.74
N LEU A 284 23.75 -13.48 8.71
CA LEU A 284 25.15 -13.89 8.84
C LEU A 284 26.11 -12.70 8.79
N VAL A 285 25.76 -11.66 8.02
CA VAL A 285 26.53 -10.42 7.89
C VAL A 285 26.07 -9.35 8.89
N ALA A 286 25.06 -9.65 9.71
CA ALA A 286 24.79 -8.87 10.90
C ALA A 286 25.99 -9.02 11.85
N THR A 287 26.96 -8.11 11.73
CA THR A 287 27.94 -7.85 12.77
C THR A 287 27.19 -7.75 14.09
N PRO A 288 27.62 -8.42 15.17
CA PRO A 288 27.07 -8.15 16.49
C PRO A 288 27.33 -6.68 16.77
N ARG A 289 26.32 -5.83 16.52
CA ARG A 289 26.27 -4.52 17.15
C ARG A 289 26.18 -4.84 18.62
N ALA A 290 27.19 -4.40 19.36
CA ALA A 290 27.31 -4.58 20.79
C ALA A 290 26.05 -3.97 21.45
N ASP A 291 25.08 -4.82 21.73
CA ASP A 291 24.13 -4.59 22.80
C ASP A 291 24.92 -4.76 24.11
N GLY A 292 25.28 -3.64 24.74
CA GLY A 292 25.76 -3.63 26.12
C GLY A 292 27.07 -2.90 26.35
N ALA A 293 27.00 -1.59 26.57
CA ALA A 293 27.69 -0.91 27.68
C ALA A 293 27.15 0.53 27.78
N ALA A 294 26.05 0.71 28.50
CA ALA A 294 25.84 1.98 29.18
C ALA A 294 26.95 2.09 30.23
N GLY A 295 28.01 2.84 29.92
CA GLY A 295 29.00 3.23 30.91
C GLY A 295 28.38 4.20 31.91
N PRO A 296 28.77 4.16 33.20
CA PRO A 296 28.32 5.16 34.17
C PRO A 296 28.79 6.55 33.73
N PRO A 297 28.03 7.62 34.03
CA PRO A 297 28.40 8.97 33.63
C PRO A 297 29.72 9.37 34.31
N ALA A 298 30.71 9.75 33.51
CA ALA A 298 31.94 10.35 34.01
C ALA A 298 31.64 11.80 34.47
N PRO A 299 32.13 12.23 35.64
CA PRO A 299 31.99 13.60 36.09
C PRO A 299 33.02 14.51 35.42
N GLY A 300 32.56 15.67 34.96
CA GLY A 300 33.37 16.88 34.81
C GLY A 300 34.39 16.90 33.66
N ALA A 301 33.98 17.52 32.54
CA ALA A 301 34.90 18.31 31.72
C ALA A 301 34.11 19.47 31.08
N PRO A 302 34.72 20.65 30.89
CA PRO A 302 34.02 21.94 30.88
C PRO A 302 33.31 22.21 29.55
N GLU A 303 32.12 22.82 29.64
CA GLU A 303 31.45 23.45 28.50
C GLU A 303 32.32 24.55 27.89
N PRO A 304 32.37 24.67 26.55
CA PRO A 304 32.90 25.88 25.94
C PRO A 304 31.85 27.00 26.05
N ASP A 305 32.31 28.11 26.61
CA ASP A 305 31.62 29.38 26.81
C ASP A 305 30.91 29.87 25.53
N PRO A 306 29.62 30.25 25.58
CA PRO A 306 28.99 30.97 24.49
C PRO A 306 29.41 32.46 24.51
N ASP A 307 29.91 32.95 23.39
CA ASP A 307 30.20 34.38 23.19
C ASP A 307 29.00 35.27 23.58
N PRO A 308 29.23 36.46 24.15
CA PRO A 308 28.18 37.31 24.68
C PRO A 308 27.37 37.94 23.55
N VAL A 309 26.11 37.52 23.43
CA VAL A 309 25.09 38.26 22.69
C VAL A 309 24.71 39.49 23.51
N GLY A 310 24.97 40.68 22.97
CA GLY A 310 24.62 41.96 23.56
C GLY A 310 23.09 42.14 23.76
N PRO A 311 22.67 43.14 24.57
CA PRO A 311 21.30 43.28 25.00
C PRO A 311 20.40 43.61 23.81
N MET A 312 19.48 42.68 23.50
CA MET A 312 18.37 42.93 22.58
C MET A 312 17.24 43.57 23.39
N ASP A 313 17.06 44.86 23.14
CA ASP A 313 15.87 45.63 23.47
C ASP A 313 14.60 44.88 23.03
N HIS A 314 13.57 44.91 23.86
CA HIS A 314 12.21 44.59 23.47
C HIS A 314 11.69 45.65 22.48
N PRO A 315 11.18 45.26 21.30
CA PRO A 315 10.20 46.07 20.60
C PRO A 315 8.82 45.45 20.81
N GLU A 316 7.98 46.24 21.48
CA GLU A 316 6.54 46.22 21.26
C GLU A 316 6.20 46.24 19.76
N SER A 317 5.14 45.50 19.42
CA SER A 317 4.19 45.84 18.36
C SER A 317 4.75 46.21 16.98
N GLN A 318 5.12 45.22 16.18
CA GLN A 318 4.97 45.31 14.72
C GLN A 318 4.34 44.02 14.18
N ARG A 319 3.02 44.06 13.96
CA ARG A 319 2.34 43.15 13.02
C ARG A 319 2.87 43.47 11.62
N GLY A 320 3.98 42.85 11.23
CA GLY A 320 4.39 42.76 9.83
C GLY A 320 3.36 41.93 9.04
N PRO A 321 3.19 42.17 7.73
CA PRO A 321 2.14 41.56 6.92
C PRO A 321 2.28 40.04 6.98
N ALA A 322 1.15 39.35 7.22
CA ALA A 322 1.07 37.90 7.23
C ALA A 322 1.86 37.33 6.05
N ALA A 323 2.87 36.50 6.33
CA ALA A 323 3.58 35.77 5.30
C ALA A 323 2.54 35.03 4.46
N ALA A 324 2.38 35.42 3.19
CA ALA A 324 1.38 34.83 2.31
C ALA A 324 1.52 33.30 2.36
N GLY A 325 0.44 32.62 2.75
CA GLY A 325 0.42 31.17 2.92
C GLY A 325 0.95 30.45 1.67
N ARG A 326 1.56 29.27 1.86
CA ARG A 326 2.05 28.47 0.71
C ARG A 326 0.92 27.83 -0.09
N GLY A 327 -0.28 27.77 0.47
CA GLY A 327 -1.47 27.25 -0.16
C GLY A 327 -1.78 27.96 -1.46
N ARG A 328 -2.36 27.19 -2.35
CA ARG A 328 -2.80 27.61 -3.68
C ARG A 328 -4.18 27.04 -3.91
N ASP A 329 -5.00 27.74 -4.68
CA ASP A 329 -6.30 27.23 -5.07
C ASP A 329 -6.14 25.94 -5.86
N LEU A 330 -6.94 24.93 -5.55
CA LEU A 330 -6.97 23.65 -6.25
C LEU A 330 -8.30 23.54 -6.99
N GLU A 331 -8.22 23.45 -8.31
CA GLU A 331 -9.37 23.22 -9.19
C GLU A 331 -9.23 21.85 -9.84
N VAL A 332 -10.30 21.06 -9.77
CA VAL A 332 -10.35 19.70 -10.31
C VAL A 332 -11.67 19.52 -11.05
N SER A 333 -11.61 19.32 -12.35
CA SER A 333 -12.78 19.02 -13.17
C SER A 333 -12.45 17.85 -14.08
N PHE A 334 -13.20 16.75 -14.06
CA PHE A 334 -12.99 15.63 -14.98
C PHE A 334 -14.20 14.69 -15.07
N SER A 335 -14.25 13.91 -16.15
CA SER A 335 -15.23 12.84 -16.33
C SER A 335 -14.56 11.54 -16.74
N ASN A 336 -14.72 10.48 -15.96
CA ASN A 336 -14.23 9.14 -16.28
C ASN A 336 -15.42 8.19 -16.49
N ARG A 337 -15.69 7.85 -17.75
CA ARG A 337 -16.81 6.97 -18.13
C ARG A 337 -16.63 5.54 -17.62
N GLU A 338 -15.42 4.99 -17.67
CA GLU A 338 -15.14 3.63 -17.20
C GLU A 338 -15.43 3.47 -15.70
N ARG A 339 -15.22 4.54 -14.93
CA ARG A 339 -15.47 4.57 -13.48
C ARG A 339 -16.81 5.18 -13.09
N GLY A 340 -17.58 5.71 -14.05
CA GLY A 340 -18.86 6.38 -13.80
C GLY A 340 -18.76 7.66 -12.95
N ILE A 341 -17.65 8.40 -13.07
CA ILE A 341 -17.34 9.57 -12.21
C ILE A 341 -17.35 10.86 -13.03
N ALA A 342 -18.00 11.91 -12.54
CA ALA A 342 -17.95 13.27 -13.07
C ALA A 342 -17.86 14.27 -11.90
N ILE A 343 -16.71 14.93 -11.78
CA ILE A 343 -16.38 15.77 -10.63
C ILE A 343 -16.07 17.17 -11.09
N ASP A 344 -16.60 18.14 -10.36
CA ASP A 344 -16.17 19.53 -10.37
C ASP A 344 -15.97 19.98 -8.91
N LEU A 345 -14.73 20.31 -8.56
CA LEU A 345 -14.28 20.59 -7.20
C LEU A 345 -13.31 21.77 -7.21
N THR A 346 -13.58 22.74 -6.34
CA THR A 346 -12.68 23.87 -6.07
C THR A 346 -12.38 23.92 -4.59
N VAL A 347 -11.10 24.04 -4.23
CA VAL A 347 -10.63 24.22 -2.86
C VAL A 347 -9.83 25.51 -2.80
N ALA A 348 -10.30 26.44 -1.98
CA ALA A 348 -9.64 27.74 -1.82
C ALA A 348 -8.27 27.61 -1.14
N ALA A 349 -7.36 28.52 -1.48
CA ALA A 349 -6.02 28.56 -0.94
C ALA A 349 -6.02 28.65 0.59
N GLY A 350 -5.32 27.73 1.24
CA GLY A 350 -5.22 27.68 2.71
C GLY A 350 -6.46 27.17 3.43
N CYS A 351 -7.52 26.81 2.71
CA CYS A 351 -8.70 26.15 3.25
C CYS A 351 -8.54 24.62 3.20
N THR A 352 -9.25 23.96 4.10
CA THR A 352 -9.40 22.50 4.13
C THR A 352 -10.81 22.13 3.70
N THR A 353 -10.93 21.36 2.62
CA THR A 353 -12.22 20.81 2.19
C THR A 353 -12.29 19.32 2.53
N ALA A 354 -13.32 18.93 3.28
CA ALA A 354 -13.64 17.54 3.53
C ALA A 354 -14.38 16.93 2.34
N LEU A 355 -13.84 15.84 1.80
CA LEU A 355 -14.46 15.06 0.73
C LEU A 355 -15.06 13.79 1.33
N ILE A 356 -16.39 13.77 1.52
CA ILE A 356 -17.11 12.69 2.19
C ILE A 356 -18.04 11.97 1.22
N GLY A 357 -18.50 10.78 1.59
CA GLY A 357 -19.44 10.00 0.79
C GLY A 357 -19.35 8.49 1.03
N PRO A 358 -20.29 7.68 0.50
CA PRO A 358 -20.28 6.23 0.65
C PRO A 358 -19.03 5.56 0.06
N ASN A 359 -18.77 4.32 0.46
CA ASN A 359 -17.73 3.51 -0.17
C ASN A 359 -18.02 3.34 -1.68
N GLY A 360 -16.99 3.46 -2.51
CA GLY A 360 -17.15 3.40 -3.97
C GLY A 360 -17.63 4.69 -4.64
N SER A 361 -17.85 5.80 -3.91
CA SER A 361 -18.34 7.05 -4.51
C SER A 361 -17.32 7.82 -5.37
N GLY A 362 -16.06 7.38 -5.44
CA GLY A 362 -15.02 7.99 -6.27
C GLY A 362 -13.97 8.83 -5.53
N LYS A 363 -14.07 8.98 -4.20
CA LYS A 363 -13.14 9.79 -3.37
C LYS A 363 -11.65 9.50 -3.64
N SER A 364 -11.23 8.24 -3.53
CA SER A 364 -9.83 7.86 -3.79
C SER A 364 -9.41 8.04 -5.25
N THR A 365 -10.36 8.01 -6.20
CA THR A 365 -10.07 8.34 -7.61
C THR A 365 -9.77 9.83 -7.75
N VAL A 366 -10.54 10.71 -7.10
CA VAL A 366 -10.26 12.15 -7.04
C VAL A 366 -8.87 12.39 -6.45
N CYS A 367 -8.54 11.77 -5.32
CA CYS A 367 -7.22 11.88 -4.69
C CYS A 367 -6.08 11.47 -5.64
N ALA A 368 -6.25 10.37 -6.39
CA ALA A 368 -5.27 9.88 -7.35
C ALA A 368 -5.09 10.81 -8.56
N VAL A 369 -6.20 11.41 -9.06
CA VAL A 369 -6.17 12.41 -10.15
C VAL A 369 -5.45 13.68 -9.70
N VAL A 370 -5.79 14.21 -8.51
CA VAL A 370 -5.11 15.39 -7.94
C VAL A 370 -3.61 15.13 -7.80
N ALA A 371 -3.22 13.97 -7.28
CA ALA A 371 -1.83 13.58 -7.09
C ALA A 371 -1.06 13.28 -8.39
N GLY A 372 -1.75 13.13 -9.54
CA GLY A 372 -1.13 12.77 -10.82
C GLY A 372 -0.74 11.31 -10.97
N LEU A 373 -1.43 10.43 -10.24
CA LEU A 373 -1.35 8.97 -10.40
C LEU A 373 -2.37 8.46 -11.44
N LEU A 374 -3.45 9.22 -11.64
CA LEU A 374 -4.43 9.04 -12.72
C LEU A 374 -4.54 10.36 -13.50
N ASP A 375 -4.90 10.25 -14.77
CA ASP A 375 -5.17 11.37 -15.65
C ASP A 375 -6.60 11.90 -15.49
N ALA A 376 -6.77 13.21 -15.69
CA ALA A 376 -8.07 13.87 -15.71
C ALA A 376 -8.72 13.74 -17.09
N ALA A 377 -9.22 12.54 -17.43
CA ALA A 377 -9.84 12.26 -18.72
C ALA A 377 -10.94 13.30 -19.08
N GLY A 378 -10.74 14.01 -20.21
CA GLY A 378 -11.67 15.04 -20.69
C GLY A 378 -11.81 16.27 -19.79
N GLY A 379 -10.88 16.47 -18.85
CA GLY A 379 -10.96 17.49 -17.80
C GLY A 379 -9.67 18.27 -17.61
N SER A 380 -9.52 18.91 -16.45
CA SER A 380 -8.29 19.58 -16.03
C SER A 380 -8.09 19.58 -14.52
N VAL A 381 -6.82 19.65 -14.11
CA VAL A 381 -6.40 19.89 -12.72
C VAL A 381 -5.50 21.12 -12.71
N ARG A 382 -5.79 22.09 -11.84
CA ARG A 382 -4.99 23.31 -11.68
C ARG A 382 -4.64 23.56 -10.23
N LEU A 383 -3.43 24.08 -9.99
CA LEU A 383 -2.96 24.48 -8.67
C LEU A 383 -2.40 25.91 -8.74
N GLY A 384 -3.08 26.87 -8.13
CA GLY A 384 -2.70 28.29 -8.16
C GLY A 384 -2.57 28.83 -9.57
N GLY A 385 -3.51 28.47 -10.46
CA GLY A 385 -3.51 28.81 -11.88
C GLY A 385 -2.58 27.97 -12.77
N ARG A 386 -1.65 27.19 -12.21
CA ARG A 386 -0.79 26.30 -13.00
C ARG A 386 -1.56 25.04 -13.40
N VAL A 387 -1.67 24.80 -14.70
CA VAL A 387 -2.25 23.55 -15.24
C VAL A 387 -1.34 22.37 -14.92
N LEU A 388 -1.86 21.42 -14.15
CA LEU A 388 -1.19 20.17 -13.79
C LEU A 388 -1.66 19.01 -14.68
N ASP A 389 -2.89 19.07 -15.16
CA ASP A 389 -3.50 18.09 -16.05
C ASP A 389 -4.50 18.81 -16.96
N GLY A 390 -4.58 18.45 -18.23
CA GLY A 390 -5.48 19.06 -19.22
C GLY A 390 -5.11 18.74 -20.66
N PRO A 391 -5.82 19.33 -21.65
CA PRO A 391 -5.58 19.09 -23.07
C PRO A 391 -4.12 19.40 -23.46
N GLY A 392 -3.33 18.36 -23.73
CA GLY A 392 -1.92 18.47 -24.13
C GLY A 392 -0.91 18.69 -23.00
N ALA A 393 -1.33 18.69 -21.73
CA ALA A 393 -0.44 18.90 -20.59
C ALA A 393 -0.73 17.90 -19.46
N PHE A 394 0.26 17.07 -19.12
CA PHE A 394 0.20 16.19 -17.96
C PHE A 394 1.49 16.29 -17.14
N VAL A 395 1.39 16.88 -15.96
CA VAL A 395 2.47 16.91 -14.98
C VAL A 395 2.40 15.61 -14.19
N PRO A 396 3.44 14.77 -14.14
CA PRO A 396 3.40 13.53 -13.37
C PRO A 396 3.44 13.80 -11.85
N ALA A 397 3.03 12.80 -11.08
CA ALA A 397 3.13 12.79 -9.62
C ALA A 397 4.54 13.20 -9.12
N GLY A 398 4.57 13.90 -7.99
CA GLY A 398 5.80 14.40 -7.36
C GLY A 398 6.44 15.63 -8.01
N ARG A 399 5.88 16.13 -9.12
CA ARG A 399 6.23 17.43 -9.73
C ARG A 399 5.10 18.46 -9.64
N ARG A 400 4.02 18.13 -8.93
CA ARG A 400 2.78 18.91 -8.80
C ARG A 400 2.76 19.86 -7.60
N ASP A 401 3.76 19.83 -6.72
CA ASP A 401 3.71 20.47 -5.38
C ASP A 401 2.53 20.00 -4.50
N VAL A 402 1.97 18.84 -4.85
CA VAL A 402 0.93 18.12 -4.11
C VAL A 402 1.57 16.94 -3.38
N ALA A 403 1.25 16.77 -2.10
CA ALA A 403 1.56 15.54 -1.36
C ALA A 403 0.29 14.73 -1.13
N LEU A 404 0.37 13.41 -1.38
CA LEU A 404 -0.71 12.47 -1.12
C LEU A 404 -0.33 11.56 0.06
N LEU A 405 -1.20 11.54 1.07
CA LEU A 405 -1.25 10.46 2.06
C LEU A 405 -2.41 9.55 1.67
N ALA A 406 -2.09 8.36 1.15
CA ALA A 406 -3.11 7.38 0.80
C ALA A 406 -3.62 6.63 2.05
N GLN A 407 -4.83 6.07 1.96
CA GLN A 407 -5.49 5.29 3.03
C GLN A 407 -4.58 4.23 3.66
N SER A 408 -3.74 3.60 2.83
CA SER A 408 -2.68 2.73 3.32
C SER A 408 -1.35 3.48 3.35
N PRO A 409 -0.72 3.66 4.54
CA PRO A 409 0.44 4.53 4.71
C PRO A 409 1.66 4.20 3.86
N GLY A 410 1.82 2.92 3.46
CA GLY A 410 2.86 2.42 2.57
C GLY A 410 4.27 2.89 2.93
N VAL A 411 4.83 2.31 3.98
CA VAL A 411 6.21 2.57 4.43
C VAL A 411 7.19 1.69 3.65
N PHE A 412 8.35 2.23 3.26
CA PHE A 412 9.42 1.46 2.64
C PHE A 412 10.07 0.57 3.70
N THR A 413 9.74 -0.71 3.68
CA THR A 413 10.08 -1.68 4.72
C THR A 413 11.59 -1.97 4.82
N HIS A 414 12.31 -1.84 3.72
CA HIS A 414 13.76 -2.02 3.62
C HIS A 414 14.58 -0.78 4.00
N MET A 415 13.92 0.32 4.40
CA MET A 415 14.57 1.55 4.84
C MET A 415 14.26 1.85 6.30
N SER A 416 15.12 2.62 6.98
CA SER A 416 14.79 3.15 8.30
C SER A 416 13.66 4.20 8.20
N VAL A 417 12.99 4.47 9.31
CA VAL A 417 11.96 5.53 9.41
C VAL A 417 12.51 6.89 8.99
N LEU A 418 13.73 7.22 9.42
CA LEU A 418 14.39 8.47 9.04
C LEU A 418 14.62 8.56 7.53
N GLU A 419 15.09 7.48 6.90
CA GLU A 419 15.31 7.48 5.45
C GLU A 419 13.98 7.47 4.67
N ASN A 420 12.91 6.89 5.23
CA ASN A 420 11.56 6.97 4.68
C ASN A 420 11.10 8.42 4.57
N VAL A 421 11.18 9.19 5.66
CA VAL A 421 10.74 10.59 5.68
C VAL A 421 11.70 11.48 4.88
N ALA A 422 13.01 11.22 4.92
CA ALA A 422 14.00 11.96 4.14
C ALA A 422 13.93 11.68 2.62
N PHE A 423 13.21 10.64 2.18
CA PHE A 423 13.16 10.21 0.79
C PHE A 423 12.64 11.30 -0.16
N GLY A 424 11.51 11.94 0.18
CA GLY A 424 10.91 13.03 -0.62
C GLY A 424 11.82 14.25 -0.74
N PRO A 425 12.31 14.84 0.37
CA PRO A 425 13.32 15.90 0.34
C PRO A 425 14.53 15.59 -0.55
N ARG A 426 15.03 14.35 -0.49
CA ARG A 426 16.15 13.92 -1.34
C ARG A 426 15.79 13.85 -2.82
N CYS A 427 14.53 13.56 -3.16
CA CYS A 427 14.01 13.61 -4.53
C CYS A 427 13.89 15.03 -5.06
N GLN A 428 13.61 15.99 -4.17
CA GLN A 428 13.60 17.42 -4.46
C GLN A 428 15.00 18.07 -4.48
N GLY A 429 16.08 17.27 -4.42
CA GLY A 429 17.46 17.76 -4.51
C GLY A 429 18.10 18.20 -3.19
N LEU A 430 17.43 18.05 -2.04
CA LEU A 430 18.06 18.39 -0.76
C LEU A 430 19.21 17.42 -0.45
N GLY A 431 20.36 17.99 -0.05
CA GLY A 431 21.51 17.23 0.44
C GLY A 431 21.16 16.34 1.64
N ARG A 432 21.88 15.22 1.80
CA ARG A 432 21.56 14.16 2.78
C ARG A 432 21.40 14.68 4.20
N ALA A 433 22.29 15.55 4.67
CA ALA A 433 22.25 16.10 6.03
C ALA A 433 21.01 16.99 6.24
N ARG A 434 20.72 17.89 5.29
CA ARG A 434 19.55 18.78 5.35
C ARG A 434 18.23 17.99 5.25
N ALA A 435 18.18 16.98 4.39
CA ALA A 435 17.02 16.09 4.26
C ALA A 435 16.75 15.33 5.57
N ARG A 436 17.78 14.78 6.22
CA ARG A 436 17.65 14.10 7.52
C ARG A 436 17.23 15.06 8.64
N ARG A 437 17.78 16.27 8.69
CA ARG A 437 17.37 17.29 9.67
C ARG A 437 15.89 17.63 9.53
N ARG A 438 15.43 17.87 8.30
CA ARG A 438 14.01 18.12 8.00
C ARG A 438 13.14 16.91 8.38
N ALA A 439 13.59 15.70 8.05
CA ALA A 439 12.89 14.48 8.39
C ALA A 439 12.73 14.27 9.90
N ARG A 440 13.77 14.55 10.70
CA ARG A 440 13.67 14.50 12.17
C ARG A 440 12.66 15.51 12.69
N ALA A 441 12.70 16.75 12.22
CA ALA A 441 11.73 17.77 12.63
C ALA A 441 10.27 17.37 12.35
N GLU A 442 9.99 16.77 11.19
CA GLU A 442 8.64 16.29 10.87
C GLU A 442 8.27 15.02 11.65
N LEU A 443 9.23 14.14 11.96
CA LEU A 443 9.01 12.98 12.84
C LEU A 443 8.68 13.39 14.27
N GLU A 444 9.36 14.41 14.81
CA GLU A 444 9.03 14.97 16.12
C GLU A 444 7.62 15.58 16.12
N ALA A 445 7.28 16.33 15.06
CA ALA A 445 5.97 16.98 14.96
C ALA A 445 4.78 16.00 14.96
N VAL A 446 4.97 14.76 14.49
CA VAL A 446 3.95 13.70 14.51
C VAL A 446 4.08 12.75 15.71
N GLY A 447 4.98 13.01 16.67
CA GLY A 447 5.21 12.13 17.81
C GLY A 447 5.87 10.79 17.46
N ALA A 448 6.66 10.74 16.40
CA ALA A 448 7.37 9.54 15.90
C ALA A 448 8.90 9.67 15.90
N GLY A 449 9.46 10.68 16.58
CA GLY A 449 10.91 10.92 16.67
C GLY A 449 11.72 9.71 17.15
N HIS A 450 11.24 9.06 18.21
CA HIS A 450 11.85 7.86 18.81
C HIS A 450 11.94 6.64 17.87
N LEU A 451 11.25 6.67 16.72
CA LEU A 451 11.25 5.58 15.75
C LEU A 451 12.29 5.75 14.64
N ALA A 452 13.00 6.89 14.59
CA ALA A 452 13.84 7.31 13.45
C ALA A 452 14.81 6.22 12.93
N GLU A 453 15.45 5.46 13.82
CA GLU A 453 16.44 4.45 13.45
C GLU A 453 15.84 3.05 13.21
N ARG A 454 14.55 2.83 13.53
CA ARG A 454 13.90 1.53 13.32
C ARG A 454 13.68 1.25 11.82
N PRO A 455 13.76 -0.01 11.39
CA PRO A 455 13.38 -0.39 10.03
C PRO A 455 11.87 -0.26 9.84
N GLY A 456 11.44 0.12 8.63
CA GLY A 456 10.02 0.29 8.30
C GLY A 456 9.18 -0.99 8.46
N SER A 457 9.82 -2.16 8.39
CA SER A 457 9.18 -3.47 8.61
C SER A 457 8.72 -3.74 10.05
N GLU A 458 9.19 -2.95 11.02
CA GLU A 458 8.90 -3.14 12.45
C GLU A 458 7.79 -2.22 12.99
N LEU A 459 7.16 -1.43 12.13
CA LEU A 459 6.15 -0.44 12.55
C LEU A 459 4.78 -1.07 12.72
N SER A 460 4.05 -0.64 13.75
CA SER A 460 2.60 -0.86 13.84
C SER A 460 1.85 -0.02 12.79
N GLY A 461 0.58 -0.35 12.52
CA GLY A 461 -0.25 0.41 11.57
C GLY A 461 -0.34 1.90 11.91
N GLY A 462 -0.56 2.24 13.19
CA GLY A 462 -0.61 3.63 13.63
C GLY A 462 0.74 4.36 13.57
N GLN A 463 1.84 3.67 13.88
CA GLN A 463 3.19 4.23 13.71
C GLN A 463 3.49 4.49 12.23
N ALA A 464 3.12 3.57 11.34
CA ALA A 464 3.28 3.72 9.90
C ALA A 464 2.48 4.92 9.36
N ALA A 465 1.25 5.14 9.85
CA ALA A 465 0.43 6.30 9.48
C ALA A 465 1.09 7.63 9.87
N ARG A 466 1.60 7.76 11.11
CA ARG A 466 2.36 8.94 11.56
C ARG A 466 3.60 9.17 10.69
N VAL A 467 4.38 8.13 10.42
CA VAL A 467 5.59 8.22 9.58
C VAL A 467 5.25 8.64 8.15
N ALA A 468 4.15 8.13 7.59
CA ALA A 468 3.69 8.50 6.26
C ALA A 468 3.22 9.97 6.21
N LEU A 469 2.53 10.47 7.24
CA LEU A 469 2.16 11.87 7.35
C LEU A 469 3.41 12.77 7.45
N ALA A 470 4.39 12.43 8.29
CA ALA A 470 5.65 13.16 8.37
C ALA A 470 6.38 13.18 7.01
N ARG A 471 6.38 12.05 6.29
CA ARG A 471 6.96 11.93 4.94
C ARG A 471 6.27 12.83 3.92
N ALA A 472 4.94 12.91 3.97
CA ALA A 472 4.16 13.81 3.12
C ALA A 472 4.44 15.29 3.44
N LEU A 473 4.47 15.67 4.72
CA LEU A 473 4.77 17.05 5.16
C LEU A 473 6.23 17.46 4.88
N ALA A 474 7.15 16.51 4.93
CA ALA A 474 8.57 16.74 4.67
C ALA A 474 8.86 17.21 3.24
N THR A 475 7.97 17.01 2.27
CA THR A 475 8.14 17.57 0.92
C THR A 475 7.81 19.07 0.86
N GLY A 476 7.10 19.61 1.86
CA GLY A 476 6.65 21.01 1.92
C GLY A 476 5.68 21.36 0.81
N PRO A 477 4.58 20.61 0.67
CA PRO A 477 3.63 20.78 -0.43
C PRO A 477 2.88 22.12 -0.33
N ALA A 478 2.36 22.58 -1.46
CA ALA A 478 1.38 23.66 -1.54
C ALA A 478 -0.05 23.14 -1.32
N ALA A 479 -0.34 21.88 -1.70
CA ALA A 479 -1.59 21.21 -1.40
C ALA A 479 -1.37 19.80 -0.82
N LEU A 480 -2.16 19.45 0.20
CA LEU A 480 -2.06 18.18 0.91
C LEU A 480 -3.37 17.39 0.74
N VAL A 481 -3.29 16.20 0.15
CA VAL A 481 -4.42 15.29 0.00
C VAL A 481 -4.28 14.18 1.02
N LEU A 482 -5.28 14.03 1.89
CA LEU A 482 -5.31 13.08 2.99
C LEU A 482 -6.46 12.11 2.79
N ASP A 483 -6.16 10.87 2.42
CA ASP A 483 -7.15 9.80 2.30
C ASP A 483 -7.19 8.99 3.59
N GLU A 484 -8.21 9.23 4.44
CA GLU A 484 -8.39 8.62 5.77
C GLU A 484 -7.12 8.59 6.65
N PRO A 485 -6.49 9.76 6.93
CA PRO A 485 -5.20 9.85 7.60
C PRO A 485 -5.15 9.24 9.00
N MET A 486 -6.32 9.07 9.63
CA MET A 486 -6.47 8.74 11.04
C MET A 486 -7.09 7.36 11.30
N ALA A 487 -7.46 6.61 10.25
CA ALA A 487 -8.18 5.35 10.40
C ALA A 487 -7.42 4.26 11.17
N ALA A 488 -6.08 4.26 11.08
CA ALA A 488 -5.21 3.28 11.73
C ALA A 488 -4.66 3.74 13.10
N LEU A 489 -5.09 4.91 13.60
CA LEU A 489 -4.56 5.52 14.83
C LEU A 489 -5.48 5.23 16.02
N ASP A 490 -4.88 5.07 17.20
CA ASP A 490 -5.62 5.08 18.46
C ASP A 490 -6.18 6.47 18.78
N VAL A 491 -7.13 6.55 19.73
CA VAL A 491 -7.86 7.77 20.06
C VAL A 491 -6.93 8.94 20.42
N GLY A 492 -5.88 8.70 21.21
CA GLY A 492 -4.92 9.75 21.61
C GLY A 492 -4.10 10.23 20.42
N ALA A 493 -3.60 9.28 19.62
CA ALA A 493 -2.85 9.57 18.40
C ALA A 493 -3.66 10.37 17.37
N ARG A 494 -4.96 10.09 17.23
CA ARG A 494 -5.86 10.86 16.35
C ARG A 494 -5.94 12.32 16.77
N GLN A 495 -6.08 12.59 18.07
CA GLN A 495 -6.16 13.95 18.60
C GLN A 495 -4.88 14.75 18.31
N GLU A 496 -3.70 14.16 18.54
CA GLU A 496 -2.41 14.80 18.27
C GLU A 496 -2.23 15.13 16.78
N VAL A 497 -2.56 14.18 15.90
CA VAL A 497 -2.45 14.33 14.45
C VAL A 497 -3.45 15.37 13.93
N ARG A 498 -4.70 15.35 14.42
CA ARG A 498 -5.71 16.37 14.11
C ARG A 498 -5.21 17.77 14.49
N ALA A 499 -4.70 17.94 15.72
CA ALA A 499 -4.15 19.21 16.16
C ALA A 499 -2.95 19.67 15.31
N LEU A 500 -2.09 18.75 14.88
CA LEU A 500 -0.99 19.05 13.95
C LEU A 500 -1.50 19.55 12.60
N ILE A 501 -2.46 18.86 11.99
CA ILE A 501 -3.02 19.23 10.68
C ILE A 501 -3.69 20.61 10.79
N ALA A 502 -4.52 20.83 11.81
CA ALA A 502 -5.17 22.12 12.06
C ALA A 502 -4.16 23.27 12.22
N ARG A 503 -3.06 23.06 12.96
CA ARG A 503 -1.99 24.07 13.07
C ARG A 503 -1.31 24.32 11.73
N ARG A 504 -1.00 23.28 10.95
CA ARG A 504 -0.33 23.45 9.64
C ARG A 504 -1.22 24.13 8.61
N ALA A 505 -2.52 23.84 8.60
CA ALA A 505 -3.49 24.54 7.77
C ALA A 505 -3.51 26.04 8.09
N ARG A 506 -3.66 26.40 9.38
CA ARG A 506 -3.70 27.81 9.83
C ARG A 506 -2.37 28.55 9.70
N ASP A 507 -1.28 28.02 10.25
CA ASP A 507 -0.02 28.76 10.39
C ASP A 507 0.77 28.87 9.08
N ARG A 508 0.55 27.93 8.14
CA ARG A 508 1.27 27.89 6.86
C ARG A 508 0.38 28.15 5.65
N GLY A 509 -0.92 28.38 5.89
CA GLY A 509 -1.95 28.51 4.88
C GLY A 509 -1.92 27.33 3.91
N LEU A 510 -1.84 26.08 4.40
CA LEU A 510 -1.75 24.89 3.54
C LEU A 510 -3.14 24.52 3.01
N THR A 511 -3.30 24.46 1.69
CA THR A 511 -4.54 23.95 1.06
C THR A 511 -4.66 22.45 1.31
N ALA A 512 -5.81 21.95 1.78
CA ALA A 512 -5.96 20.53 2.07
C ALA A 512 -7.27 19.92 1.56
N VAL A 513 -7.20 18.67 1.08
CA VAL A 513 -8.36 17.82 0.79
C VAL A 513 -8.34 16.67 1.78
N LEU A 514 -9.37 16.57 2.63
CA LEU A 514 -9.47 15.56 3.67
C LEU A 514 -10.60 14.58 3.34
N VAL A 515 -10.27 13.33 3.00
CA VAL A 515 -11.24 12.24 2.97
C VAL A 515 -11.33 11.64 4.37
N THR A 516 -12.52 11.65 4.94
CA THR A 516 -12.81 11.04 6.24
C THR A 516 -14.28 10.64 6.31
N HIS A 517 -14.57 9.72 7.22
CA HIS A 517 -15.93 9.33 7.61
C HIS A 517 -16.23 9.70 9.07
N ASP A 518 -15.33 10.43 9.73
CA ASP A 518 -15.46 10.83 11.13
C ASP A 518 -15.89 12.30 11.23
N VAL A 519 -17.05 12.55 11.83
CA VAL A 519 -17.61 13.90 12.05
C VAL A 519 -16.66 14.78 12.84
N LEU A 520 -15.93 14.24 13.82
CA LEU A 520 -14.99 15.03 14.62
C LEU A 520 -13.78 15.49 13.81
N ASP A 521 -13.36 14.70 12.81
CA ASP A 521 -12.29 15.12 11.89
C ASP A 521 -12.79 16.23 10.98
N VAL A 522 -14.02 16.11 10.45
CA VAL A 522 -14.63 17.16 9.62
C VAL A 522 -14.83 18.44 10.42
N ALA A 523 -15.48 18.37 11.57
CA ALA A 523 -15.81 19.54 12.40
C ALA A 523 -14.57 20.29 12.93
N ALA A 524 -13.46 19.59 13.15
CA ALA A 524 -12.25 20.19 13.69
C ALA A 524 -11.26 20.68 12.62
N LEU A 525 -11.35 20.18 11.39
CA LEU A 525 -10.36 20.44 10.34
C LEU A 525 -10.92 21.12 9.11
N ALA A 526 -12.17 20.87 8.73
CA ALA A 526 -12.71 21.29 7.45
C ALA A 526 -13.45 22.63 7.54
N ASP A 527 -13.15 23.50 6.59
CA ASP A 527 -13.88 24.75 6.37
C ASP A 527 -15.13 24.48 5.51
N ASP A 528 -14.98 23.62 4.50
CA ASP A 528 -16.03 23.22 3.57
C ASP A 528 -16.18 21.70 3.50
N ILE A 529 -17.39 21.24 3.16
CA ILE A 529 -17.70 19.85 2.89
C ILE A 529 -18.16 19.70 1.44
N VAL A 530 -17.68 18.65 0.78
CA VAL A 530 -18.16 18.17 -0.52
C VAL A 530 -18.57 16.71 -0.37
N VAL A 531 -19.82 16.42 -0.70
CA VAL A 531 -20.42 15.09 -0.62
C VAL A 531 -20.44 14.45 -2.00
N LEU A 532 -19.80 13.29 -2.12
CA LEU A 532 -19.80 12.48 -3.32
C LEU A 532 -20.72 11.27 -3.18
N GLU A 533 -21.68 11.14 -4.10
CA GLU A 533 -22.54 9.97 -4.25
C GLU A 533 -22.63 9.60 -5.73
N HIS A 534 -22.58 8.29 -6.04
CA HIS A 534 -22.64 7.78 -7.41
C HIS A 534 -21.72 8.49 -8.42
N GLY A 535 -20.51 8.85 -7.96
CA GLY A 535 -19.50 9.50 -8.79
C GLY A 535 -19.75 10.98 -9.10
N ARG A 536 -20.69 11.65 -8.41
CA ARG A 536 -21.04 13.06 -8.60
C ARG A 536 -21.06 13.83 -7.28
N VAL A 537 -20.87 15.13 -7.36
CA VAL A 537 -21.07 16.04 -6.22
C VAL A 537 -22.58 16.25 -6.03
N VAL A 538 -23.10 15.87 -4.85
CA VAL A 538 -24.54 15.98 -4.53
C VAL A 538 -24.85 17.07 -3.51
N GLU A 539 -23.89 17.44 -2.68
CA GLU A 539 -24.01 18.52 -1.69
C GLU A 539 -22.64 19.18 -1.49
N ARG A 540 -22.63 20.51 -1.37
CA ARG A 540 -21.42 21.30 -1.11
C ARG A 540 -21.78 22.53 -0.28
N GLY A 541 -20.95 22.85 0.70
CA GLY A 541 -21.08 24.09 1.46
C GLY A 541 -20.19 24.13 2.70
N PRO A 542 -20.30 25.20 3.52
CA PRO A 542 -19.54 25.33 4.75
C PRO A 542 -19.79 24.14 5.68
N ALA A 543 -18.73 23.64 6.32
CA ALA A 543 -18.82 22.45 7.16
C ALA A 543 -19.87 22.60 8.27
N ALA A 544 -19.94 23.77 8.90
CA ALA A 544 -20.94 24.07 9.92
C ALA A 544 -22.39 23.96 9.39
N HIS A 545 -22.65 24.40 8.16
CA HIS A 545 -23.97 24.31 7.56
C HIS A 545 -24.32 22.85 7.24
N VAL A 546 -23.47 22.14 6.51
CA VAL A 546 -23.75 20.75 6.07
C VAL A 546 -23.89 19.81 7.28
N LEU A 547 -23.15 20.03 8.37
CA LEU A 547 -23.27 19.22 9.60
C LEU A 547 -24.53 19.54 10.42
N THR A 548 -25.01 20.79 10.43
CA THR A 548 -26.21 21.18 11.21
C THR A 548 -27.50 21.02 10.41
N ALA A 549 -27.39 21.04 9.08
CA ALA A 549 -28.51 21.11 8.17
C ALA A 549 -28.32 20.16 6.96
N PRO A 550 -28.04 18.85 7.16
CA PRO A 550 -27.67 17.93 6.09
C PRO A 550 -28.77 17.82 5.03
N ALA A 551 -28.37 17.86 3.75
CA ALA A 551 -29.29 17.78 2.62
C ALA A 551 -29.41 16.37 2.02
N THR A 552 -28.49 15.44 2.33
CA THR A 552 -28.54 14.06 1.81
C THR A 552 -28.70 13.01 2.90
N ASP A 553 -29.21 11.84 2.51
CA ASP A 553 -29.33 10.68 3.39
C ASP A 553 -27.96 10.26 3.96
N PHE A 554 -26.86 10.45 3.21
CA PHE A 554 -25.52 10.14 3.69
C PHE A 554 -25.06 11.12 4.78
N THR A 555 -25.21 12.44 4.57
CA THR A 555 -24.80 13.45 5.54
C THR A 555 -25.64 13.40 6.81
N ALA A 556 -26.95 13.11 6.69
CA ALA A 556 -27.81 12.87 7.84
C ALA A 556 -27.36 11.65 8.67
N ARG A 557 -27.01 10.52 8.02
CA ARG A 557 -26.46 9.36 8.74
C ARG A 557 -25.12 9.66 9.39
N LEU A 558 -24.27 10.44 8.73
CA LEU A 558 -22.95 10.81 9.24
C LEU A 558 -23.07 11.58 10.56
N THR A 559 -24.01 12.53 10.66
CA THR A 559 -24.27 13.32 11.87
C THR A 559 -25.10 12.58 12.94
N GLY A 560 -25.55 11.36 12.64
CA GLY A 560 -26.45 10.59 13.49
C GLY A 560 -27.90 11.12 13.49
N THR A 561 -28.22 12.05 12.58
CA THR A 561 -29.57 12.56 12.35
C THR A 561 -30.42 11.43 11.78
N THR A 562 -31.56 11.16 12.42
CA THR A 562 -32.52 10.18 11.92
C THR A 562 -33.24 10.77 10.71
N VAL A 563 -33.33 9.99 9.62
CA VAL A 563 -34.18 10.30 8.47
C VAL A 563 -35.44 9.44 8.57
N LEU A 564 -36.58 10.08 8.83
CA LEU A 564 -37.88 9.42 8.80
C LEU A 564 -38.57 9.72 7.47
N SER A 565 -39.12 8.71 6.81
CA SER A 565 -39.84 8.83 5.54
C SER A 565 -41.36 8.80 5.77
N GLY A 566 -42.09 9.55 4.96
CA GLY A 566 -43.55 9.62 5.06
C GLY A 566 -44.17 10.44 3.94
N ARG A 567 -45.42 10.86 4.13
CA ARG A 567 -46.12 11.77 3.21
C ARG A 567 -46.17 13.17 3.80
N LEU A 568 -45.85 14.18 3.00
CA LEU A 568 -45.95 15.58 3.40
C LEU A 568 -47.38 15.91 3.81
N ALA A 569 -47.53 16.51 4.98
CA ALA A 569 -48.78 16.98 5.54
C ALA A 569 -48.63 18.41 6.07
N GLY A 570 -49.73 19.11 6.32
CA GLY A 570 -49.70 20.48 6.86
C GLY A 570 -49.32 21.55 5.83
N SER A 571 -48.86 22.70 6.32
CA SER A 571 -48.52 23.89 5.52
C SER A 571 -47.08 24.34 5.77
N ARG A 572 -46.55 25.29 4.99
CA ARG A 572 -45.19 25.84 5.24
C ARG A 572 -44.99 26.43 6.64
N GLN A 573 -46.05 27.01 7.22
CA GLN A 573 -46.04 27.60 8.56
C GLN A 573 -46.19 26.56 9.68
N ALA A 574 -46.74 25.38 9.35
CA ALA A 574 -46.91 24.27 10.27
C ALA A 574 -46.62 22.94 9.53
N PRO A 575 -45.35 22.70 9.16
CA PRO A 575 -45.03 21.55 8.35
C PRO A 575 -45.21 20.27 9.17
N ALA A 576 -45.75 19.24 8.54
CA ALA A 576 -45.94 17.93 9.15
C ALA A 576 -45.57 16.82 8.16
N LEU A 577 -45.24 15.66 8.71
CA LEU A 577 -44.98 14.44 7.95
C LEU A 577 -45.82 13.32 8.54
N GLU A 578 -46.66 12.71 7.72
CA GLU A 578 -47.42 11.52 8.09
C GLU A 578 -46.55 10.28 7.89
N LEU A 579 -46.15 9.64 8.98
CA LEU A 579 -45.26 8.47 8.99
C LEU A 579 -46.03 7.15 8.77
N ALA A 580 -47.25 7.10 9.29
CA ALA A 580 -48.23 6.03 9.18
C ALA A 580 -49.64 6.64 9.36
N PRO A 581 -50.72 5.96 8.97
CA PRO A 581 -52.08 6.51 9.10
C PRO A 581 -52.36 7.04 10.52
N GLY A 582 -52.57 8.35 10.64
CA GLY A 582 -52.84 9.02 11.92
C GLY A 582 -51.61 9.32 12.80
N MET A 583 -50.39 9.05 12.32
CA MET A 583 -49.13 9.36 13.01
C MET A 583 -48.44 10.54 12.33
N LEU A 584 -48.63 11.74 12.89
CA LEU A 584 -48.05 12.99 12.39
C LEU A 584 -46.81 13.39 13.18
N LEU A 585 -45.78 13.81 12.47
CA LEU A 585 -44.58 14.43 13.00
C LEU A 585 -44.52 15.89 12.53
N HIS A 586 -44.61 16.83 13.45
CA HIS A 586 -44.52 18.26 13.19
C HIS A 586 -43.07 18.76 13.17
N GLY A 587 -42.76 19.62 12.21
CA GLY A 587 -41.46 20.25 12.01
C GLY A 587 -41.45 21.75 12.32
N ARG A 588 -40.26 22.35 12.22
CA ARG A 588 -40.05 23.79 12.34
C ARG A 588 -40.69 24.53 11.16
N PRO A 589 -41.31 25.70 11.37
CA PRO A 589 -41.74 26.57 10.27
C PRO A 589 -40.56 26.89 9.34
N GLN A 590 -40.84 27.04 8.04
CA GLN A 590 -39.82 27.36 7.04
C GLN A 590 -39.94 28.80 6.54
N ASP A 591 -38.79 29.46 6.38
CA ASP A 591 -38.68 30.80 5.80
C ASP A 591 -38.75 30.74 4.25
N GLU A 592 -39.23 31.82 3.63
CA GLU A 592 -39.64 31.87 2.21
C GLU A 592 -38.53 31.55 1.18
N GLU A 593 -37.25 31.69 1.53
CA GLU A 593 -36.12 31.60 0.57
C GLU A 593 -35.54 30.18 0.37
N GLN A 594 -35.95 29.16 1.13
CA GLN A 594 -35.17 27.91 1.24
C GLN A 594 -35.82 26.59 0.75
N THR A 595 -36.98 26.58 0.08
CA THR A 595 -37.63 25.29 -0.25
C THR A 595 -38.08 25.11 -1.68
N ALA A 596 -37.72 23.95 -2.24
CA ALA A 596 -38.45 23.30 -3.34
C ALA A 596 -39.93 23.10 -2.96
N GLU A 597 -40.82 23.13 -3.95
CA GLU A 597 -42.28 23.07 -3.76
C GLU A 597 -42.69 21.83 -2.94
N MET A 598 -43.12 22.05 -1.68
CA MET A 598 -43.78 21.03 -0.87
C MET A 598 -45.22 20.87 -1.37
N GLU A 599 -45.43 19.91 -2.26
CA GLU A 599 -46.79 19.48 -2.62
C GLU A 599 -47.38 18.65 -1.47
N ALA A 600 -48.51 19.11 -0.92
CA ALA A 600 -49.23 18.39 0.13
C ALA A 600 -49.61 17.00 -0.37
N GLY A 601 -49.31 15.97 0.43
CA GLY A 601 -49.53 14.58 0.08
C GLY A 601 -48.40 13.92 -0.71
N GLY A 602 -47.38 14.65 -1.18
CA GLY A 602 -46.20 14.08 -1.83
C GLY A 602 -45.28 13.31 -0.87
N PRO A 603 -44.32 12.51 -1.39
CA PRO A 603 -43.31 11.86 -0.55
C PRO A 603 -42.41 12.91 0.12
N GLY A 604 -42.17 12.74 1.42
CA GLY A 604 -41.34 13.64 2.22
C GLY A 604 -40.46 12.89 3.21
N VAL A 605 -39.47 13.61 3.73
CA VAL A 605 -38.60 13.11 4.80
C VAL A 605 -38.53 14.12 5.93
N ALA A 606 -38.37 13.63 7.15
CA ALA A 606 -38.12 14.42 8.34
C ALA A 606 -36.74 14.08 8.89
N LEU A 607 -35.91 15.11 9.04
CA LEU A 607 -34.61 15.05 9.68
C LEU A 607 -34.79 15.34 11.16
N VAL A 608 -34.50 14.34 11.99
CA VAL A 608 -34.64 14.40 13.45
C VAL A 608 -33.26 14.23 14.09
N PRO A 609 -32.65 15.30 14.62
CA PRO A 609 -31.41 15.20 15.38
C PRO A 609 -31.63 14.32 16.63
N PRO A 610 -30.63 13.53 17.05
CA PRO A 610 -30.80 12.64 18.19
C PRO A 610 -30.97 13.40 19.52
N ASP A 611 -30.43 14.61 19.61
CA ASP A 611 -30.53 15.47 20.81
C ASP A 611 -31.90 16.18 20.91
N ALA A 612 -32.71 16.11 19.84
CA ALA A 612 -34.08 16.61 19.80
C ALA A 612 -35.09 15.64 20.44
N VAL A 613 -34.65 14.41 20.75
CA VAL A 613 -35.50 13.31 21.21
C VAL A 613 -35.32 13.08 22.71
N ALA A 614 -36.38 13.32 23.47
CA ALA A 614 -36.45 12.99 24.90
C ALA A 614 -37.28 11.72 25.12
N LEU A 615 -36.89 10.90 26.12
CA LEU A 615 -37.57 9.65 26.44
C LEU A 615 -38.37 9.73 27.74
N TYR A 616 -39.56 9.15 27.73
CA TYR A 616 -40.49 9.12 28.86
C TYR A 616 -41.14 7.75 29.04
N HIS A 617 -41.47 7.39 30.28
CA HIS A 617 -42.28 6.19 30.57
C HIS A 617 -43.76 6.35 30.20
N ARG A 618 -44.28 7.57 30.33
CA ARG A 618 -45.67 7.93 30.06
C ARG A 618 -45.68 9.16 29.16
N PRO A 619 -46.66 9.29 28.25
CA PRO A 619 -46.73 10.44 27.36
C PRO A 619 -46.90 11.72 28.22
N PRO A 620 -45.99 12.70 28.11
CA PRO A 620 -46.09 13.91 28.90
C PRO A 620 -47.23 14.80 28.42
N THR A 621 -47.82 15.55 29.33
CA THR A 621 -48.85 16.55 29.04
C THR A 621 -48.20 17.93 28.83
N GLY A 622 -48.79 18.77 27.96
CA GLY A 622 -48.32 20.14 27.73
C GLY A 622 -48.17 20.50 26.25
N SER A 623 -47.17 21.32 25.94
CA SER A 623 -46.88 21.83 24.60
C SER A 623 -46.12 20.91 23.62
N PRO A 624 -45.58 19.71 23.97
CA PRO A 624 -44.94 18.85 22.99
C PRO A 624 -45.89 18.45 21.85
N ARG A 625 -45.52 18.78 20.62
CA ARG A 625 -46.34 18.47 19.43
C ARG A 625 -46.13 17.05 18.91
N ASN A 626 -44.97 16.46 19.20
CA ASN A 626 -44.62 15.13 18.70
C ASN A 626 -44.42 14.20 19.89
N VAL A 627 -45.35 13.27 20.09
CA VAL A 627 -45.28 12.26 21.14
C VAL A 627 -45.54 10.91 20.49
N LEU A 628 -44.49 10.09 20.40
CA LEU A 628 -44.48 8.87 19.60
C LEU A 628 -44.21 7.65 20.49
N ALA A 629 -44.99 6.59 20.34
CA ALA A 629 -44.70 5.32 21.00
C ALA A 629 -43.53 4.62 20.29
N VAL A 630 -42.51 4.24 21.05
CA VAL A 630 -41.28 3.64 20.52
C VAL A 630 -40.85 2.42 21.32
N LYS A 631 -40.12 1.51 20.70
CA LYS A 631 -39.53 0.34 21.36
C LYS A 631 -38.01 0.40 21.31
N VAL A 632 -37.34 0.31 22.45
CA VAL A 632 -35.87 0.33 22.51
C VAL A 632 -35.32 -0.90 21.80
N ARG A 633 -34.49 -0.71 20.77
CA ARG A 633 -33.75 -1.79 20.10
C ARG A 633 -32.42 -2.05 20.77
N GLY A 634 -31.69 -0.96 21.06
CA GLY A 634 -30.32 -1.04 21.51
C GLY A 634 -29.88 0.22 22.26
N ILE A 635 -28.79 0.08 22.99
CA ILE A 635 -28.18 1.16 23.76
C ILE A 635 -26.69 1.15 23.43
N GLU A 636 -26.19 2.27 22.92
CA GLU A 636 -24.80 2.46 22.56
C GLU A 636 -24.17 3.45 23.55
N ARG A 637 -23.25 2.95 24.37
CA ARG A 637 -22.65 3.73 25.46
C ARG A 637 -21.47 4.55 24.95
N ALA A 638 -21.52 5.86 25.12
CA ALA A 638 -20.44 6.79 24.77
C ALA A 638 -20.14 7.74 25.95
N GLY A 639 -19.68 7.18 27.08
CA GLY A 639 -19.32 7.96 28.26
C GLY A 639 -20.54 8.54 28.99
N ALA A 640 -20.58 9.86 29.17
CA ALA A 640 -21.66 10.56 29.89
C ALA A 640 -22.96 10.69 29.09
N LEU A 641 -22.86 10.61 27.76
CA LEU A 641 -23.99 10.56 26.84
C LEU A 641 -24.17 9.13 26.32
N VAL A 642 -25.41 8.74 26.10
CA VAL A 642 -25.78 7.41 25.68
C VAL A 642 -26.73 7.54 24.50
N GLY A 643 -26.36 6.92 23.39
CA GLY A 643 -27.23 6.77 22.24
C GLY A 643 -28.22 5.65 22.49
N VAL A 644 -29.50 5.89 22.28
CA VAL A 644 -30.57 4.90 22.37
C VAL A 644 -31.18 4.75 20.99
N GLU A 645 -31.16 3.53 20.47
CA GLU A 645 -31.81 3.19 19.21
C GLU A 645 -33.24 2.72 19.48
N LEU A 646 -34.19 3.32 18.78
CA LEU A 646 -35.61 3.21 19.02
C LEU A 646 -36.29 2.73 17.72
N ALA A 647 -37.13 1.71 17.81
CA ALA A 647 -38.04 1.33 16.74
C ALA A 647 -39.31 2.18 16.80
N LEU A 648 -39.70 2.72 15.66
CA LEU A 648 -40.92 3.47 15.41
C LEU A 648 -41.62 2.84 14.20
N GLY A 649 -42.48 1.84 14.44
CA GLY A 649 -43.04 1.01 13.37
C GLY A 649 -41.92 0.29 12.58
N GLU A 650 -41.94 0.45 11.26
CA GLU A 650 -40.90 -0.06 10.34
C GLU A 650 -39.64 0.83 10.31
N GLN A 651 -39.70 2.03 10.89
CA GLN A 651 -38.61 2.99 10.89
C GLN A 651 -37.83 2.96 12.21
N SER A 652 -36.66 3.57 12.22
CA SER A 652 -35.83 3.71 13.42
C SER A 652 -35.61 5.17 13.77
N LEU A 653 -35.57 5.49 15.05
CA LEU A 653 -35.24 6.79 15.62
C LEU A 653 -34.06 6.64 16.58
N ARG A 654 -33.21 7.65 16.66
CA ARG A 654 -32.11 7.69 17.62
C ARG A 654 -32.32 8.83 18.61
N ALA A 655 -31.99 8.59 19.88
CA ALA A 655 -32.00 9.60 20.93
C ALA A 655 -30.63 9.65 21.61
N THR A 656 -30.12 10.84 21.92
CA THR A 656 -28.97 11.02 22.80
C THR A 656 -29.47 11.51 24.15
N ILE A 657 -29.28 10.70 25.20
CA ILE A 657 -29.66 11.07 26.57
C ILE A 657 -28.47 10.87 27.52
N THR A 658 -28.55 11.41 28.72
CA THR A 658 -27.48 11.23 29.71
C THR A 658 -27.48 9.81 30.28
N ALA A 659 -26.31 9.33 30.72
CA ALA A 659 -26.21 8.05 31.43
C ALA A 659 -27.09 7.99 32.69
N ALA A 660 -27.29 9.13 33.36
CA ALA A 660 -28.22 9.26 34.48
C ALA A 660 -29.67 9.02 34.03
N ALA A 661 -30.11 9.66 32.93
CA ALA A 661 -31.46 9.45 32.39
C ALA A 661 -31.70 7.99 31.98
N VAL A 662 -30.70 7.30 31.41
CA VAL A 662 -30.77 5.85 31.13
C VAL A 662 -31.02 5.05 32.40
N ALA A 663 -30.31 5.37 33.49
CA ALA A 663 -30.43 4.68 34.77
C ALA A 663 -31.78 4.96 35.44
N ASP A 664 -32.21 6.22 35.47
CA ASP A 664 -33.48 6.66 36.07
C ASP A 664 -34.68 6.06 35.35
N LEU A 665 -34.65 6.02 34.01
CA LEU A 665 -35.69 5.41 33.18
C LEU A 665 -35.56 3.88 33.11
N GLY A 666 -34.50 3.30 33.68
CA GLY A 666 -34.22 1.87 33.61
C GLY A 666 -34.22 1.31 32.18
N VAL A 667 -33.69 2.05 31.21
CA VAL A 667 -33.81 1.74 29.77
C VAL A 667 -33.19 0.37 29.45
N ARG A 668 -33.98 -0.53 28.85
CA ARG A 668 -33.55 -1.87 28.42
C ARG A 668 -34.00 -2.17 27.00
N ALA A 669 -33.21 -2.98 26.28
CA ALA A 669 -33.62 -3.49 24.97
C ALA A 669 -34.97 -4.23 25.08
N GLY A 670 -35.86 -3.98 24.12
CA GLY A 670 -37.22 -4.50 24.07
C GLY A 670 -38.26 -3.68 24.84
N GLN A 671 -37.85 -2.73 25.68
CA GLN A 671 -38.77 -1.90 26.46
C GLN A 671 -39.53 -0.90 25.59
N GLN A 672 -40.80 -0.68 25.90
CA GLN A 672 -41.63 0.33 25.24
C GLN A 672 -41.58 1.64 26.03
N LEU A 673 -41.33 2.74 25.34
CA LEU A 673 -41.20 4.09 25.88
C LEU A 673 -41.93 5.08 24.95
N TRP A 674 -42.01 6.34 25.39
CA TRP A 674 -42.53 7.45 24.60
C TRP A 674 -41.38 8.38 24.23
N ALA A 675 -41.19 8.59 22.92
CA ALA A 675 -40.26 9.56 22.38
C ALA A 675 -40.98 10.89 22.15
N VAL A 676 -40.51 11.94 22.82
CA VAL A 676 -40.93 13.31 22.57
C VAL A 676 -39.89 13.97 21.68
N VAL A 677 -40.33 14.38 20.49
CA VAL A 677 -39.44 15.03 19.52
C VAL A 677 -39.74 16.52 19.48
N LYS A 678 -38.75 17.36 19.79
CA LYS A 678 -38.93 18.82 19.75
C LYS A 678 -39.19 19.29 18.32
N ALA A 679 -40.41 19.72 18.03
CA ALA A 679 -40.82 20.13 16.67
C ALA A 679 -39.93 21.23 16.07
N VAL A 680 -39.42 22.15 16.89
CA VAL A 680 -38.53 23.24 16.45
C VAL A 680 -37.15 22.77 15.96
N GLU A 681 -36.74 21.55 16.32
CA GLU A 681 -35.48 20.95 15.88
C GLU A 681 -35.69 19.97 14.70
N VAL A 682 -36.93 19.70 14.31
CA VAL A 682 -37.27 18.79 13.19
C VAL A 682 -37.36 19.58 11.88
N ARG A 683 -36.63 19.14 10.86
CA ARG A 683 -36.74 19.69 9.49
C ARG A 683 -37.49 18.73 8.61
N ILE A 684 -38.51 19.21 7.91
CA ILE A 684 -39.26 18.42 6.93
C ILE A 684 -38.88 18.89 5.53
N LEU A 685 -38.58 17.95 4.64
CA LEU A 685 -38.16 18.22 3.27
C LEU A 685 -39.03 17.40 2.31
N GLY A 686 -39.39 17.98 1.17
CA GLY A 686 -39.95 17.21 0.06
C GLY A 686 -38.86 16.36 -0.58
N ARG A 687 -39.17 15.10 -0.91
CA ARG A 687 -38.24 14.23 -1.63
C ARG A 687 -38.57 14.33 -3.12
N PRO A 688 -37.65 14.79 -4.00
CA PRO A 688 -37.88 14.69 -5.43
C PRO A 688 -38.03 13.21 -5.80
N VAL A 689 -39.04 12.89 -6.61
CA VAL A 689 -39.28 11.55 -7.14
C VAL A 689 -38.13 11.19 -8.08
N HIS A 690 -37.02 10.70 -7.54
CA HIS A 690 -36.02 10.01 -8.35
C HIS A 690 -36.41 8.55 -8.42
N GLN A 691 -36.64 8.12 -9.67
CA GLN A 691 -37.09 6.80 -10.09
C GLN A 691 -36.46 5.69 -9.26
N ASP A 692 -37.31 4.90 -8.61
CA ASP A 692 -36.98 3.55 -8.16
C ASP A 692 -36.32 2.80 -9.32
N ILE A 693 -34.99 2.72 -9.31
CA ILE A 693 -34.29 1.72 -10.09
C ILE A 693 -34.62 0.41 -9.39
N GLY A 694 -35.55 -0.32 -10.01
CA GLY A 694 -36.14 -1.53 -9.47
C GLY A 694 -35.10 -2.44 -8.83
N MET A 695 -35.39 -2.86 -7.61
CA MET A 695 -35.04 -4.20 -7.19
C MET A 695 -35.72 -5.15 -8.18
N SER A 696 -35.04 -5.52 -9.25
CA SER A 696 -35.34 -6.75 -9.95
C SER A 696 -34.98 -7.88 -8.99
N GLU A 697 -36.00 -8.40 -8.31
CA GLU A 697 -36.00 -9.77 -7.84
C GLU A 697 -35.40 -10.66 -8.94
N HIS A 698 -34.30 -11.34 -8.64
CA HIS A 698 -33.85 -12.46 -9.44
C HIS A 698 -34.92 -13.55 -9.31
N PRO A 699 -35.64 -13.93 -10.38
CA PRO A 699 -36.35 -15.19 -10.37
C PRO A 699 -35.30 -16.30 -10.52
N GLY A 700 -35.46 -17.36 -9.73
CA GLY A 700 -34.62 -18.56 -9.82
C GLY A 700 -34.52 -19.06 -11.25
N GLY A 701 -33.29 -19.19 -11.73
CA GLY A 701 -32.92 -19.91 -12.94
C GLY A 701 -32.31 -21.24 -12.57
N ASP A 702 -33.16 -22.24 -12.54
CA ASP A 702 -32.83 -23.67 -12.58
C ASP A 702 -32.11 -23.97 -13.91
N HIS A 703 -30.91 -24.56 -13.90
CA HIS A 703 -30.34 -25.25 -15.05
C HIS A 703 -29.36 -26.34 -14.62
N ASP A 704 -29.91 -27.55 -14.62
CA ASP A 704 -29.31 -28.84 -14.90
C ASP A 704 -28.39 -28.85 -16.15
N GLN A 705 -27.39 -29.74 -16.11
CA GLN A 705 -26.84 -30.56 -17.21
C GLN A 705 -26.33 -29.88 -18.50
N HIS A 706 -25.00 -29.70 -18.62
CA HIS A 706 -24.13 -30.55 -19.46
C HIS A 706 -22.65 -30.14 -19.40
#